data_AF-A0A0W0F5V1-F1
#
_entry.id   AF-A0A0W0F5V1-F1
#
_cell.length_a   1.000
_cell.length_b   1.000
_cell.length_c   1.000
_cell.angle_alpha   90.00
_cell.angle_beta   90.00
_cell.angle_gamma   90.00
#
_symmetry.space_group_name_H-M   'P 1'
#
loop_
_entity.id
_entity.type
_entity.pdbx_description
1 polymer ?
#
loop_
_entity_poly.entity_id
_entity_poly.type
_entity_poly.pdbx_seq_one_letter_code
_entity_poly.pdbx_strand_id
1 'polypeptide(L)'
;MSLSFKGQTVVITGAGGGLGKAYSLLFASRGANVVVNDFNGEAAQKVVDEIVKAGGKAVVNSSSVTDGGAVIKTALDNFGNVTILINNAGFLRDKGFKNMSDKEWDQIMEVHVKGSFACTKAAWPHFRKQKFGRVINTASAAGLYGNFGQANYSAAKMGMVAFTKTLALEGAKYNIKSTVICPMAASQMTATVMPPDMLANLKPDFVAPFVASICHPDGPDAAGKIFEVGAGFVAEVRWERSKGAIFKTDSTFTPSAVKAKWSEIVDFKDAEHPRLITDVDMQAKLRAAQAQPSNPQSSPQVRFDGKTVIITGAGNGLGRQYALMYGRLGANVVVNDVSEKGANAVVDEVVRAGGKATAAIGSAEDGEAIVKAALDKFGSVHVLVANAGILRDKSFQAMSEQEWDTVLAIHLRATYKCAKAVWPIFLKQKYGRILTTCSQTGIYGNFGQTNYATAKAGIMGLTKTLAFEGKKYGILANVIAPSAGTAMTQTIWPQEWVDAFKPDYVAPVVGYLTSADNEDVSGQLFEISGGWAAQTRWQRSGGHAFSHKRPFTPEEVVEKWESITKFDARATNPTTTAEAMQQIIENFGNEGEGEGTRRPTLNESWETLLKAVGRYDDGMVQNWKENIDTLLVFAGLFSAIVTALISALFGLVCKQWLREHQRDTQTRTPGEALALRQLRRESFEKWGVSSFLSALPILLEFALFLFFIGILELLWVRHPIPFAVCFIAIMLSAGPYVITTLLPMLTVPGNQRARVIYAEFGRLVYRLICPCKPPQAWAVYHLSHKLLRPLIQIESISRFMRRRAQKLFDYIDSPAKDWSSFDLQVMGQFKTFGLFWDSQPFELNVYQLRAFEWAVSMFQDSPSMIPHLQNVLGTIPSSEVMAAIFNDWGYMWGEVSMSDIELRLRDPGAFLKSKLTAQMDFMEGPGPNFRDLPLYTREGITFLFYHIY
;
A
#
# COMPACT_ATOMS: atom_id res chain seq x y z
N MET A 1 -16.59 -48.24 19.79
CA MET A 1 -15.17 -48.66 19.68
C MET A 1 -14.38 -47.52 19.06
N SER A 2 -13.14 -47.30 19.51
CA SER A 2 -12.25 -46.28 18.94
C SER A 2 -11.78 -46.69 17.54
N LEU A 3 -11.90 -45.81 16.54
CA LEU A 3 -11.35 -45.93 15.20
C LEU A 3 -9.82 -46.07 15.29
N SER A 4 -9.30 -47.21 14.82
CA SER A 4 -7.88 -47.53 14.84
C SER A 4 -7.30 -47.47 13.44
N PHE A 5 -6.12 -46.86 13.30
CA PHE A 5 -5.37 -46.80 12.06
C PHE A 5 -4.20 -47.80 12.01
N LYS A 6 -4.26 -48.85 12.84
CA LYS A 6 -3.23 -49.91 12.83
C LYS A 6 -3.13 -50.53 11.44
N GLY A 7 -1.90 -50.58 10.91
CA GLY A 7 -1.62 -51.10 9.56
C GLY A 7 -1.83 -50.10 8.43
N GLN A 8 -2.33 -48.90 8.72
CA GLN A 8 -2.41 -47.80 7.76
C GLN A 8 -1.11 -46.99 7.77
N THR A 9 -0.63 -46.62 6.59
CA THR A 9 0.47 -45.67 6.41
C THR A 9 -0.05 -44.38 5.81
N VAL A 10 0.22 -43.28 6.51
CA VAL A 10 -0.29 -41.93 6.22
C VAL A 10 0.88 -41.04 5.81
N VAL A 11 0.82 -40.49 4.61
CA VAL A 11 1.75 -39.48 4.13
C VAL A 11 1.10 -38.10 4.27
N ILE A 12 1.77 -37.18 4.97
CA ILE A 12 1.25 -35.84 5.25
C ILE A 12 2.27 -34.83 4.77
N THR A 13 1.90 -34.01 3.77
CA THR A 13 2.79 -32.99 3.23
C THR A 13 2.66 -31.67 3.98
N GLY A 14 3.77 -30.94 4.15
CA GLY A 14 3.82 -29.71 4.96
C GLY A 14 3.48 -29.97 6.43
N ALA A 15 4.08 -31.02 7.00
CA ALA A 15 3.73 -31.58 8.29
C ALA A 15 4.66 -31.14 9.45
N GLY A 16 5.62 -30.25 9.22
CA GLY A 16 6.52 -29.72 10.24
C GLY A 16 5.84 -28.78 11.25
N GLY A 17 4.60 -28.36 11.02
CA GLY A 17 3.83 -27.50 11.92
C GLY A 17 2.34 -27.42 11.57
N GLY A 18 1.60 -26.60 12.33
CA GLY A 18 0.18 -26.29 12.07
C GLY A 18 -0.72 -27.53 11.92
N LEU A 19 -1.58 -27.51 10.89
CA LEU A 19 -2.50 -28.60 10.55
C LEU A 19 -1.78 -29.93 10.29
N GLY A 20 -0.69 -29.92 9.53
CA GLY A 20 0.03 -31.14 9.17
C GLY A 20 0.64 -31.82 10.40
N LYS A 21 1.15 -31.06 11.36
CA LYS A 21 1.59 -31.59 12.66
C LYS A 21 0.42 -32.22 13.43
N ALA A 22 -0.71 -31.53 13.55
CA ALA A 22 -1.89 -32.04 14.27
C ALA A 22 -2.44 -33.34 13.65
N TYR A 23 -2.48 -33.43 12.32
CA TYR A 23 -2.80 -34.67 11.62
C TYR A 23 -1.81 -35.79 11.99
N SER A 24 -0.51 -35.49 11.92
CA SER A 24 0.55 -36.48 12.19
C SER A 24 0.44 -37.07 13.59
N LEU A 25 0.27 -36.20 14.61
CA LEU A 25 0.10 -36.63 16.00
C LEU A 25 -1.17 -37.45 16.20
N LEU A 26 -2.31 -37.02 15.64
CA LEU A 26 -3.57 -37.74 15.80
C LEU A 26 -3.52 -39.13 15.14
N PHE A 27 -3.08 -39.22 13.87
CA PHE A 27 -3.01 -40.51 13.17
C PHE A 27 -2.04 -41.47 13.88
N ALA A 28 -0.87 -40.98 14.31
CA ALA A 28 0.07 -41.78 15.07
C ALA A 28 -0.50 -42.27 16.41
N SER A 29 -1.21 -41.41 17.15
CA SER A 29 -1.87 -41.77 18.42
C SER A 29 -2.92 -42.88 18.25
N ARG A 30 -3.46 -43.05 17.04
CA ARG A 30 -4.42 -44.10 16.68
C ARG A 30 -3.78 -45.31 15.99
N GLY A 31 -2.44 -45.39 15.97
CA GLY A 31 -1.67 -46.56 15.53
C GLY A 31 -1.22 -46.56 14.07
N ALA A 32 -1.34 -45.44 13.35
CA ALA A 32 -0.83 -45.31 11.99
C ALA A 32 0.70 -45.24 11.95
N ASN A 33 1.29 -45.69 10.83
CA ASN A 33 2.64 -45.28 10.46
C ASN A 33 2.57 -43.94 9.74
N VAL A 34 3.39 -42.96 10.13
CA VAL A 34 3.30 -41.59 9.59
C VAL A 34 4.58 -41.18 8.86
N VAL A 35 4.45 -40.72 7.62
CA VAL A 35 5.52 -39.98 6.94
C VAL A 35 5.25 -38.50 7.11
N VAL A 36 6.14 -37.83 7.85
CA VAL A 36 6.09 -36.39 8.10
C VAL A 36 6.93 -35.71 7.02
N ASN A 37 6.29 -35.24 5.94
CA ASN A 37 6.97 -34.50 4.88
C ASN A 37 6.95 -32.99 5.17
N ASP A 38 8.12 -32.36 5.19
CA ASP A 38 8.24 -30.89 5.21
C ASP A 38 9.57 -30.46 4.60
N PHE A 39 9.61 -29.36 3.84
CA PHE A 39 10.87 -28.84 3.30
C PHE A 39 11.84 -28.43 4.41
N ASN A 40 11.33 -28.07 5.59
CA ASN A 40 12.11 -27.89 6.79
C ASN A 40 12.29 -29.23 7.51
N GLY A 41 13.37 -29.93 7.19
CA GLY A 41 13.70 -31.24 7.77
C GLY A 41 13.81 -31.25 9.29
N GLU A 42 14.30 -30.17 9.91
CA GLU A 42 14.37 -30.07 11.37
C GLU A 42 12.98 -29.96 12.01
N ALA A 43 12.08 -29.18 11.40
CA ALA A 43 10.70 -29.07 11.88
C ALA A 43 9.96 -30.41 11.75
N ALA A 44 10.14 -31.12 10.62
CA ALA A 44 9.59 -32.46 10.44
C ALA A 44 10.18 -33.47 11.45
N GLN A 45 11.50 -33.43 11.70
CA GLN A 45 12.15 -34.32 12.66
C GLN A 45 11.60 -34.11 14.08
N LYS A 46 11.36 -32.87 14.51
CA LYS A 46 10.74 -32.59 15.83
C LYS A 46 9.37 -33.26 15.98
N VAL A 47 8.55 -33.24 14.94
CA VAL A 47 7.24 -33.91 14.95
C VAL A 47 7.41 -35.44 15.01
N VAL A 48 8.38 -36.00 14.28
CA VAL A 48 8.72 -37.43 14.35
C VAL A 48 9.17 -37.81 15.76
N ASP A 49 10.05 -37.03 16.38
CA ASP A 49 10.54 -37.27 17.74
C ASP A 49 9.40 -37.26 18.77
N GLU A 50 8.46 -36.31 18.65
CA GLU A 50 7.25 -36.27 19.48
C GLU A 50 6.41 -37.55 19.32
N ILE A 51 6.22 -38.03 18.08
CA ILE A 51 5.47 -39.25 17.79
C ILE A 51 6.17 -40.48 18.39
N VAL A 52 7.48 -40.62 18.17
CA VAL A 52 8.28 -41.76 18.65
C VAL A 52 8.33 -41.77 20.18
N LYS A 53 8.49 -40.61 20.82
CA LYS A 53 8.44 -40.47 22.28
C LYS A 53 7.10 -40.92 22.87
N ALA A 54 6.00 -40.69 22.14
CA ALA A 54 4.67 -41.16 22.51
C ALA A 54 4.40 -42.65 22.15
N GLY A 55 5.41 -43.37 21.63
CA GLY A 55 5.31 -44.79 21.26
C GLY A 55 4.73 -45.05 19.87
N GLY A 56 4.52 -44.01 19.05
CA GLY A 56 4.08 -44.13 17.67
C GLY A 56 5.21 -44.43 16.68
N LYS A 57 4.86 -44.59 15.40
CA LYS A 57 5.80 -44.85 14.31
C LYS A 57 5.76 -43.71 13.30
N ALA A 58 6.87 -43.02 13.12
CA ALA A 58 6.98 -41.98 12.11
C ALA A 58 8.39 -41.91 11.50
N VAL A 59 8.49 -41.36 10.29
CA VAL A 59 9.74 -41.09 9.59
C VAL A 59 9.69 -39.72 8.93
N VAL A 60 10.84 -39.04 8.91
CA VAL A 60 11.01 -37.74 8.26
C VAL A 60 11.16 -37.90 6.74
N ASN A 61 10.59 -36.97 5.98
CA ASN A 61 10.93 -36.75 4.58
C ASN A 61 11.10 -35.25 4.34
N SER A 62 12.22 -34.84 3.74
CA SER A 62 12.51 -33.43 3.42
C SER A 62 12.44 -33.10 1.93
N SER A 63 11.96 -34.04 1.11
CA SER A 63 11.82 -33.85 -0.34
C SER A 63 10.78 -32.78 -0.66
N SER A 64 10.98 -32.04 -1.75
CA SER A 64 9.95 -31.17 -2.30
C SER A 64 8.71 -31.98 -2.67
N VAL A 65 7.52 -31.43 -2.43
CA VAL A 65 6.25 -32.03 -2.86
C VAL A 65 6.13 -32.14 -4.38
N THR A 66 6.91 -31.36 -5.13
CA THR A 66 7.00 -31.50 -6.60
C THR A 66 7.71 -32.78 -7.03
N ASP A 67 8.55 -33.36 -6.16
CA ASP A 67 9.09 -34.72 -6.32
C ASP A 67 8.24 -35.72 -5.53
N GLY A 68 7.00 -35.89 -5.98
CA GLY A 68 6.06 -36.81 -5.35
C GLY A 68 6.56 -38.26 -5.32
N GLY A 69 7.43 -38.65 -6.27
CA GLY A 69 8.07 -39.95 -6.28
C GLY A 69 8.95 -40.17 -5.06
N ALA A 70 9.84 -39.22 -4.75
CA ALA A 70 10.68 -39.29 -3.55
C ALA A 70 9.85 -39.28 -2.25
N VAL A 71 8.80 -38.45 -2.18
CA VAL A 71 7.91 -38.40 -1.00
C VAL A 71 7.24 -39.76 -0.74
N ILE A 72 6.64 -40.37 -1.77
CA ILE A 72 5.96 -41.66 -1.63
C ILE A 72 6.95 -42.81 -1.42
N LYS A 73 8.13 -42.75 -2.03
CA LYS A 73 9.19 -43.74 -1.83
C LYS A 73 9.56 -43.90 -0.35
N THR A 74 9.62 -42.80 0.42
CA THR A 74 9.89 -42.88 1.87
C THR A 74 8.86 -43.73 2.61
N ALA A 75 7.57 -43.64 2.25
CA ALA A 75 6.53 -44.49 2.86
C ALA A 75 6.75 -45.98 2.54
N LEU A 76 7.09 -46.28 1.28
CA LEU A 76 7.32 -47.63 0.80
C LEU A 76 8.57 -48.25 1.44
N ASP A 77 9.68 -47.52 1.50
CA ASP A 77 10.95 -48.01 2.04
C ASP A 77 10.84 -48.33 3.54
N ASN A 78 10.10 -47.52 4.31
CA ASN A 78 10.04 -47.64 5.77
C ASN A 78 8.87 -48.49 6.28
N PHE A 79 7.74 -48.48 5.57
CA PHE A 79 6.50 -49.10 6.04
C PHE A 79 5.88 -50.08 5.04
N GLY A 80 6.46 -50.21 3.84
CA GLY A 80 6.05 -51.18 2.81
C GLY A 80 4.80 -50.80 2.03
N ASN A 81 4.07 -49.74 2.41
CA ASN A 81 2.84 -49.32 1.75
C ASN A 81 2.56 -47.81 1.92
N VAL A 82 1.53 -47.33 1.22
CA VAL A 82 0.89 -46.04 1.45
C VAL A 82 -0.63 -46.25 1.32
N THR A 83 -1.40 -45.73 2.27
CA THR A 83 -2.85 -45.95 2.34
C THR A 83 -3.66 -44.65 2.37
N ILE A 84 -3.07 -43.60 2.95
CA ILE A 84 -3.69 -42.29 3.10
C ILE A 84 -2.67 -41.23 2.68
N LEU A 85 -3.07 -40.30 1.83
CA LEU A 85 -2.28 -39.14 1.42
C LEU A 85 -3.05 -37.86 1.78
N ILE A 86 -2.41 -36.98 2.55
CA ILE A 86 -2.95 -35.67 2.91
C ILE A 86 -2.10 -34.60 2.23
N ASN A 87 -2.61 -34.05 1.12
CA ASN A 87 -2.01 -32.93 0.40
C ASN A 87 -2.31 -31.62 1.14
N ASN A 88 -1.45 -31.30 2.11
CA ASN A 88 -1.59 -30.16 3.00
C ASN A 88 -0.53 -29.06 2.77
N ALA A 89 0.62 -29.40 2.18
CA ALA A 89 1.70 -28.44 1.93
C ALA A 89 1.22 -27.17 1.21
N GLY A 90 1.77 -26.03 1.63
CA GLY A 90 1.38 -24.74 1.07
C GLY A 90 1.97 -23.53 1.78
N PHE A 91 1.91 -22.37 1.13
CA PHE A 91 2.33 -21.07 1.66
C PHE A 91 1.56 -19.93 0.96
N LEU A 92 1.81 -18.67 1.33
CA LEU A 92 1.17 -17.50 0.71
C LEU A 92 2.16 -16.56 0.02
N ARG A 93 1.63 -15.84 -0.96
CA ARG A 93 2.27 -14.72 -1.68
C ARG A 93 1.21 -13.64 -1.91
N ASP A 94 0.67 -13.14 -0.81
CA ASP A 94 -0.45 -12.21 -0.83
C ASP A 94 -0.02 -10.86 -1.40
N LYS A 95 -0.60 -10.51 -2.55
CA LYS A 95 -0.44 -9.22 -3.23
C LYS A 95 -1.69 -8.94 -4.04
N GLY A 96 -2.17 -7.70 -3.96
CA GLY A 96 -3.20 -7.21 -4.89
C GLY A 96 -2.82 -7.54 -6.33
N PHE A 97 -3.79 -7.94 -7.15
CA PHE A 97 -3.60 -8.47 -8.50
C PHE A 97 -2.75 -7.55 -9.39
N LYS A 98 -2.86 -6.22 -9.22
CA LYS A 98 -1.99 -5.23 -9.87
C LYS A 98 -0.50 -5.50 -9.63
N ASN A 99 -0.12 -5.86 -8.41
CA ASN A 99 1.27 -5.95 -7.95
C ASN A 99 1.82 -7.38 -7.93
N MET A 100 0.97 -8.39 -8.14
CA MET A 100 1.37 -9.80 -8.21
C MET A 100 2.24 -10.08 -9.45
N SER A 101 3.42 -10.64 -9.26
CA SER A 101 4.33 -11.05 -10.34
C SER A 101 4.03 -12.46 -10.86
N ASP A 102 4.46 -12.75 -12.09
CA ASP A 102 4.39 -14.11 -12.67
C ASP A 102 5.08 -15.14 -11.78
N LYS A 103 6.24 -14.77 -11.19
CA LYS A 103 6.98 -15.65 -10.27
C LYS A 103 6.14 -16.03 -9.05
N GLU A 104 5.41 -15.09 -8.46
CA GLU A 104 4.54 -15.35 -7.31
C GLU A 104 3.31 -16.19 -7.69
N TRP A 105 2.81 -16.05 -8.92
CA TRP A 105 1.78 -16.92 -9.46
C TRP A 105 2.31 -18.36 -9.63
N ASP A 106 3.42 -18.51 -10.34
CA ASP A 106 4.02 -19.80 -10.67
C ASP A 106 4.42 -20.57 -9.40
N GLN A 107 5.01 -19.89 -8.41
CA GLN A 107 5.35 -20.46 -7.09
C GLN A 107 4.15 -21.06 -6.34
N ILE A 108 2.99 -20.39 -6.37
CA ILE A 108 1.78 -20.90 -5.70
C ILE A 108 1.21 -22.10 -6.45
N MET A 109 1.17 -22.06 -7.79
CA MET A 109 0.71 -23.18 -8.59
C MET A 109 1.63 -24.41 -8.44
N GLU A 110 2.93 -24.20 -8.39
CA GLU A 110 3.94 -25.25 -8.25
C GLU A 110 3.76 -26.07 -6.97
N VAL A 111 3.61 -25.42 -5.81
CA VAL A 111 3.48 -26.17 -4.54
C VAL A 111 2.06 -26.68 -4.31
N HIS A 112 1.04 -25.84 -4.51
CA HIS A 112 -0.31 -26.20 -4.12
C HIS A 112 -0.99 -27.15 -5.10
N VAL A 113 -0.76 -26.96 -6.41
CA VAL A 113 -1.46 -27.69 -7.47
C VAL A 113 -0.55 -28.80 -8.00
N LYS A 114 0.64 -28.43 -8.48
CA LYS A 114 1.58 -29.39 -9.05
C LYS A 114 2.15 -30.36 -8.01
N GLY A 115 2.49 -29.89 -6.80
CA GLY A 115 2.91 -30.75 -5.70
C GLY A 115 1.85 -31.78 -5.31
N SER A 116 0.60 -31.34 -5.13
CA SER A 116 -0.53 -32.25 -4.86
C SER A 116 -0.75 -33.27 -5.98
N PHE A 117 -0.63 -32.84 -7.25
CA PHE A 117 -0.65 -33.74 -8.40
C PHE A 117 0.47 -34.77 -8.32
N ALA A 118 1.72 -34.35 -8.12
CA ALA A 118 2.89 -35.23 -8.12
C ALA A 118 2.81 -36.29 -7.02
N CYS A 119 2.52 -35.89 -5.77
CA CYS A 119 2.35 -36.83 -4.66
C CYS A 119 1.19 -37.81 -4.92
N THR A 120 0.05 -37.31 -5.39
CA THR A 120 -1.11 -38.17 -5.67
C THR A 120 -0.82 -39.12 -6.83
N LYS A 121 -0.14 -38.64 -7.87
CA LYS A 121 0.25 -39.43 -9.04
C LYS A 121 1.18 -40.57 -8.66
N ALA A 122 2.13 -40.32 -7.75
CA ALA A 122 3.05 -41.33 -7.23
C ALA A 122 2.33 -42.36 -6.32
N ALA A 123 1.36 -41.94 -5.51
CA ALA A 123 0.59 -42.84 -4.65
C ALA A 123 -0.45 -43.69 -5.41
N TRP A 124 -0.99 -43.18 -6.52
CA TRP A 124 -2.12 -43.76 -7.24
C TRP A 124 -1.95 -45.23 -7.66
N PRO A 125 -0.81 -45.68 -8.22
CA PRO A 125 -0.62 -47.08 -8.60
C PRO A 125 -0.70 -48.03 -7.40
N HIS A 126 -0.20 -47.60 -6.23
CA HIS A 126 -0.25 -48.38 -4.99
C HIS A 126 -1.68 -48.51 -4.48
N PHE A 127 -2.41 -47.39 -4.44
CA PHE A 127 -3.83 -47.38 -4.07
C PHE A 127 -4.68 -48.30 -4.95
N ARG A 128 -4.45 -48.26 -6.28
CA ARG A 128 -5.16 -49.13 -7.23
C ARG A 128 -4.83 -50.60 -7.03
N LYS A 129 -3.55 -50.94 -6.83
CA LYS A 129 -3.09 -52.32 -6.63
C LYS A 129 -3.71 -52.93 -5.38
N GLN A 130 -3.75 -52.19 -4.28
CA GLN A 130 -4.27 -52.66 -3.00
C GLN A 130 -5.80 -52.50 -2.86
N LYS A 131 -6.47 -51.88 -3.85
CA LYS A 131 -7.91 -51.56 -3.81
C LYS A 131 -8.33 -50.79 -2.54
N PHE A 132 -7.48 -49.85 -2.13
CA PHE A 132 -7.76 -48.95 -1.02
C PHE A 132 -6.89 -47.70 -1.13
N GLY A 133 -7.49 -46.53 -0.97
CA GLY A 133 -6.77 -45.28 -0.83
C GLY A 133 -7.66 -44.17 -0.27
N ARG A 134 -7.07 -43.23 0.45
CA ARG A 134 -7.74 -41.99 0.88
C ARG A 134 -6.87 -40.80 0.52
N VAL A 135 -7.43 -39.82 -0.17
CA VAL A 135 -6.74 -38.59 -0.55
C VAL A 135 -7.49 -37.40 0.03
N ILE A 136 -6.82 -36.62 0.86
CA ILE A 136 -7.35 -35.37 1.38
C ILE A 136 -6.63 -34.24 0.69
N ASN A 137 -7.40 -33.37 0.05
CA ASN A 137 -6.87 -32.19 -0.61
C ASN A 137 -7.33 -30.94 0.14
N THR A 138 -6.35 -30.16 0.62
CA THR A 138 -6.62 -28.93 1.36
C THR A 138 -6.91 -27.78 0.41
N ALA A 139 -8.19 -27.42 0.27
CA ALA A 139 -8.66 -26.19 -0.36
C ALA A 139 -8.64 -25.02 0.65
N SER A 140 -9.53 -24.04 0.50
CA SER A 140 -9.70 -22.90 1.41
C SER A 140 -11.01 -22.16 1.07
N ALA A 141 -11.57 -21.44 2.03
CA ALA A 141 -12.63 -20.46 1.78
C ALA A 141 -12.21 -19.44 0.70
N ALA A 142 -10.94 -19.04 0.63
CA ALA A 142 -10.44 -18.18 -0.45
C ALA A 142 -10.58 -18.84 -1.83
N GLY A 143 -10.43 -20.17 -1.92
CA GLY A 143 -10.69 -20.90 -3.17
C GLY A 143 -12.17 -20.89 -3.56
N LEU A 144 -13.06 -21.16 -2.61
CA LEU A 144 -14.50 -21.25 -2.87
C LEU A 144 -15.11 -19.88 -3.23
N TYR A 145 -14.75 -18.84 -2.47
CA TYR A 145 -15.43 -17.55 -2.52
C TYR A 145 -14.60 -16.47 -3.19
N GLY A 146 -13.28 -16.61 -3.29
CA GLY A 146 -12.34 -15.54 -3.66
C GLY A 146 -11.93 -14.71 -2.45
N ASN A 147 -10.73 -14.13 -2.47
CA ASN A 147 -10.24 -13.25 -1.41
C ASN A 147 -9.30 -12.18 -1.97
N PHE A 148 -9.43 -10.94 -1.50
CA PHE A 148 -8.62 -9.81 -1.97
C PHE A 148 -7.11 -10.09 -1.78
N GLY A 149 -6.29 -9.84 -2.80
CA GLY A 149 -4.85 -10.03 -2.74
C GLY A 149 -4.39 -11.48 -2.91
N GLN A 150 -5.31 -12.42 -3.16
CA GLN A 150 -5.03 -13.85 -3.20
C GLN A 150 -5.45 -14.49 -4.53
N ALA A 151 -5.26 -13.81 -5.66
CA ALA A 151 -5.72 -14.30 -6.97
C ALA A 151 -5.09 -15.66 -7.36
N ASN A 152 -3.78 -15.82 -7.15
CA ASN A 152 -3.03 -17.07 -7.33
C ASN A 152 -3.50 -18.17 -6.37
N TYR A 153 -3.63 -17.86 -5.08
CA TYR A 153 -4.03 -18.82 -4.06
C TYR A 153 -5.49 -19.28 -4.21
N SER A 154 -6.40 -18.34 -4.51
CA SER A 154 -7.82 -18.65 -4.79
C SER A 154 -7.94 -19.57 -6.00
N ALA A 155 -7.17 -19.30 -7.06
CA ALA A 155 -7.09 -20.16 -8.23
C ALA A 155 -6.56 -21.56 -7.89
N ALA A 156 -5.45 -21.66 -7.16
CA ALA A 156 -4.90 -22.95 -6.75
C ALA A 156 -5.88 -23.77 -5.91
N LYS A 157 -6.47 -23.15 -4.87
CA LYS A 157 -7.38 -23.84 -3.94
C LYS A 157 -8.71 -24.23 -4.57
N MET A 158 -9.23 -23.44 -5.51
CA MET A 158 -10.40 -23.85 -6.28
C MET A 158 -10.07 -24.98 -7.27
N GLY A 159 -8.87 -24.98 -7.86
CA GLY A 159 -8.36 -26.08 -8.69
C GLY A 159 -8.38 -27.42 -7.94
N MET A 160 -7.96 -27.41 -6.67
CA MET A 160 -7.97 -28.59 -5.80
C MET A 160 -9.38 -29.17 -5.56
N VAL A 161 -10.44 -28.35 -5.67
CA VAL A 161 -11.82 -28.85 -5.54
C VAL A 161 -12.14 -29.82 -6.67
N ALA A 162 -11.92 -29.42 -7.92
CA ALA A 162 -12.24 -30.24 -9.08
C ALA A 162 -11.23 -31.37 -9.32
N PHE A 163 -9.96 -31.16 -8.93
CA PHE A 163 -8.97 -32.23 -8.85
C PHE A 163 -9.52 -33.38 -7.99
N THR A 164 -10.03 -33.04 -6.81
CA THR A 164 -10.58 -34.01 -5.85
C THR A 164 -11.85 -34.68 -6.35
N LYS A 165 -12.78 -33.93 -6.93
CA LYS A 165 -14.01 -34.51 -7.49
C LYS A 165 -13.70 -35.51 -8.60
N THR A 166 -12.75 -35.17 -9.48
CA THR A 166 -12.34 -36.07 -10.56
C THR A 166 -11.67 -37.33 -10.03
N LEU A 167 -10.75 -37.20 -9.07
CA LEU A 167 -10.13 -38.36 -8.42
C LEU A 167 -11.15 -39.27 -7.73
N ALA A 168 -12.22 -38.72 -7.15
CA ALA A 168 -13.26 -39.51 -6.50
C ALA A 168 -14.01 -40.38 -7.52
N LEU A 169 -14.29 -39.82 -8.70
CA LEU A 169 -14.91 -40.56 -9.82
C LEU A 169 -13.97 -41.64 -10.37
N GLU A 170 -12.68 -41.32 -10.60
CA GLU A 170 -11.70 -42.28 -11.12
C GLU A 170 -11.35 -43.40 -10.14
N GLY A 171 -11.33 -43.05 -8.85
CA GLY A 171 -10.93 -43.91 -7.75
C GLY A 171 -12.02 -44.87 -7.26
N ALA A 172 -13.30 -44.56 -7.52
CA ALA A 172 -14.45 -45.28 -6.97
C ALA A 172 -14.35 -46.81 -7.14
N LYS A 173 -14.05 -47.28 -8.36
CA LYS A 173 -13.93 -48.73 -8.66
C LYS A 173 -12.76 -49.44 -7.97
N TYR A 174 -11.83 -48.67 -7.40
CA TYR A 174 -10.66 -49.15 -6.67
C TYR A 174 -10.77 -48.89 -5.17
N ASN A 175 -11.93 -48.44 -4.66
CA ASN A 175 -12.11 -47.99 -3.27
C ASN A 175 -11.07 -46.94 -2.85
N ILE A 176 -10.75 -46.05 -3.81
CA ILE A 176 -9.95 -44.86 -3.57
C ILE A 176 -10.93 -43.70 -3.44
N LYS A 177 -10.95 -43.08 -2.27
CA LYS A 177 -11.82 -41.94 -1.99
C LYS A 177 -10.99 -40.68 -1.86
N SER A 178 -11.50 -39.57 -2.38
CA SER A 178 -10.86 -38.28 -2.25
C SER A 178 -11.84 -37.22 -1.78
N THR A 179 -11.43 -36.39 -0.83
CA THR A 179 -12.30 -35.41 -0.16
C THR A 179 -11.60 -34.05 -0.05
N VAL A 180 -12.38 -32.98 -0.20
CA VAL A 180 -11.91 -31.61 -0.03
C VAL A 180 -12.19 -31.15 1.39
N ILE A 181 -11.18 -30.55 2.01
CA ILE A 181 -11.36 -29.76 3.23
C ILE A 181 -11.01 -28.30 2.96
N CYS A 182 -11.79 -27.38 3.52
CA CYS A 182 -11.55 -25.93 3.55
C CYS A 182 -11.32 -25.53 5.00
N PRO A 183 -10.11 -25.79 5.55
CA PRO A 183 -9.88 -25.62 6.97
C PRO A 183 -9.67 -24.15 7.35
N MET A 184 -10.11 -23.80 8.55
CA MET A 184 -9.76 -22.57 9.25
C MET A 184 -9.00 -22.93 10.53
N ALA A 185 -7.69 -22.67 10.53
CA ALA A 185 -6.82 -23.00 11.64
C ALA A 185 -5.62 -22.04 11.75
N ALA A 186 -5.14 -21.85 12.97
CA ALA A 186 -3.93 -21.13 13.29
C ALA A 186 -2.72 -21.82 12.65
N SER A 187 -1.93 -21.05 11.92
CA SER A 187 -0.71 -21.48 11.25
C SER A 187 0.18 -20.25 11.03
N GLN A 188 1.43 -20.47 10.60
CA GLN A 188 2.27 -19.36 10.14
C GLN A 188 1.60 -18.54 9.03
N MET A 189 0.75 -19.18 8.22
CA MET A 189 -0.02 -18.55 7.16
C MET A 189 -1.10 -17.60 7.69
N THR A 190 -1.90 -18.03 8.67
CA THR A 190 -2.97 -17.18 9.21
C THR A 190 -2.46 -16.13 10.18
N ALA A 191 -1.28 -16.36 10.79
CA ALA A 191 -0.63 -15.39 11.67
C ALA A 191 -0.24 -14.07 11.00
N THR A 192 -0.11 -14.04 9.67
CA THR A 192 0.18 -12.80 8.93
C THR A 192 -1.06 -11.97 8.63
N VAL A 193 -2.27 -12.51 8.86
CA VAL A 193 -3.54 -11.90 8.44
C VAL A 193 -4.61 -11.84 9.55
N MET A 194 -4.43 -12.53 10.67
CA MET A 194 -5.38 -12.59 11.78
C MET A 194 -4.77 -12.17 13.11
N PRO A 195 -5.54 -11.52 14.01
CA PRO A 195 -5.05 -11.12 15.32
C PRO A 195 -4.82 -12.33 16.24
N PRO A 196 -3.90 -12.22 17.23
CA PRO A 196 -3.55 -13.33 18.14
C PRO A 196 -4.74 -13.98 18.85
N ASP A 197 -5.72 -13.18 19.31
CA ASP A 197 -6.89 -13.70 20.04
C ASP A 197 -7.79 -14.58 19.17
N MET A 198 -7.89 -14.27 17.87
CA MET A 198 -8.59 -15.13 16.91
C MET A 198 -7.82 -16.43 16.70
N LEU A 199 -6.49 -16.36 16.53
CA LEU A 199 -5.65 -17.53 16.34
C LEU A 199 -5.68 -18.49 17.54
N ALA A 200 -5.78 -17.98 18.75
CA ALA A 200 -5.86 -18.78 19.97
C ALA A 200 -7.07 -19.75 19.99
N ASN A 201 -8.16 -19.36 19.31
CA ASN A 201 -9.40 -20.14 19.18
C ASN A 201 -9.43 -21.00 17.90
N LEU A 202 -8.46 -20.87 17.00
CA LEU A 202 -8.41 -21.62 15.74
C LEU A 202 -7.43 -22.80 15.83
N LYS A 203 -7.42 -23.55 16.93
CA LYS A 203 -6.43 -24.63 17.12
C LYS A 203 -6.55 -25.70 16.02
N PRO A 204 -5.44 -26.11 15.38
CA PRO A 204 -5.42 -27.20 14.39
C PRO A 204 -6.06 -28.52 14.85
N ASP A 205 -6.07 -28.77 16.15
CA ASP A 205 -6.67 -29.95 16.78
C ASP A 205 -8.19 -30.05 16.56
N PHE A 206 -8.87 -28.96 16.19
CA PHE A 206 -10.29 -28.97 15.82
C PHE A 206 -10.55 -29.36 14.36
N VAL A 207 -9.52 -29.67 13.58
CA VAL A 207 -9.66 -30.10 12.18
C VAL A 207 -9.24 -31.56 12.01
N ALA A 208 -8.18 -31.98 12.69
CA ALA A 208 -7.62 -33.32 12.58
C ALA A 208 -8.63 -34.47 12.81
N PRO A 209 -9.54 -34.41 13.79
CA PRO A 209 -10.50 -35.49 14.05
C PRO A 209 -11.48 -35.72 12.90
N PHE A 210 -11.92 -34.64 12.25
CA PHE A 210 -12.74 -34.73 11.04
C PHE A 210 -11.98 -35.45 9.93
N VAL A 211 -10.74 -35.02 9.65
CA VAL A 211 -9.89 -35.63 8.62
C VAL A 211 -9.64 -37.11 8.89
N ALA A 212 -9.36 -37.48 10.12
CA ALA A 212 -9.19 -38.88 10.52
C ALA A 212 -10.49 -39.67 10.26
N SER A 213 -11.65 -39.19 10.71
CA SER A 213 -12.92 -39.91 10.57
C SER A 213 -13.23 -40.29 9.11
N ILE A 214 -13.05 -39.36 8.16
CA ILE A 214 -13.35 -39.59 6.74
C ILE A 214 -12.25 -40.40 6.00
N CYS A 215 -11.08 -40.57 6.62
CA CYS A 215 -10.01 -41.43 6.11
C CYS A 215 -10.11 -42.87 6.64
N HIS A 216 -10.88 -43.12 7.70
CA HIS A 216 -11.00 -44.47 8.24
C HIS A 216 -11.71 -45.40 7.24
N PRO A 217 -11.35 -46.70 7.14
CA PRO A 217 -12.06 -47.67 6.29
C PRO A 217 -13.56 -47.72 6.58
N ASP A 218 -13.93 -47.76 7.86
CA ASP A 218 -15.32 -47.75 8.36
C ASP A 218 -15.85 -46.33 8.62
N GLY A 219 -15.14 -45.31 8.12
CA GLY A 219 -15.55 -43.92 8.22
C GLY A 219 -16.73 -43.58 7.30
N PRO A 220 -17.39 -42.44 7.53
CA PRO A 220 -18.49 -42.00 6.68
C PRO A 220 -18.03 -41.71 5.24
N ASP A 221 -18.94 -41.86 4.28
CA ASP A 221 -18.60 -41.64 2.88
C ASP A 221 -18.54 -40.15 2.51
N ALA A 222 -17.32 -39.66 2.38
CA ALA A 222 -17.01 -38.28 2.04
C ALA A 222 -16.50 -38.09 0.60
N ALA A 223 -16.52 -39.15 -0.24
CA ALA A 223 -15.92 -39.11 -1.57
C ALA A 223 -16.54 -38.00 -2.45
N GLY A 224 -15.69 -37.12 -3.00
CA GLY A 224 -16.08 -36.02 -3.88
C GLY A 224 -16.78 -34.84 -3.19
N LYS A 225 -16.96 -34.91 -1.86
CA LYS A 225 -17.60 -33.87 -1.05
C LYS A 225 -16.60 -32.80 -0.59
N ILE A 226 -17.14 -31.67 -0.15
CA ILE A 226 -16.40 -30.47 0.29
C ILE A 226 -16.87 -30.12 1.69
N PHE A 227 -15.94 -29.81 2.58
CA PHE A 227 -16.26 -29.46 3.96
C PHE A 227 -15.53 -28.21 4.42
N GLU A 228 -16.24 -27.28 5.03
CA GLU A 228 -15.65 -26.22 5.85
C GLU A 228 -15.47 -26.73 7.27
N VAL A 229 -14.28 -26.53 7.84
CA VAL A 229 -13.90 -27.12 9.13
C VAL A 229 -13.05 -26.11 9.90
N GLY A 230 -13.42 -25.78 11.13
CA GLY A 230 -12.61 -24.90 11.97
C GLY A 230 -13.25 -24.63 13.31
N ALA A 231 -12.43 -24.43 14.34
CA ALA A 231 -12.86 -24.10 15.71
C ALA A 231 -13.94 -25.02 16.31
N GLY A 232 -14.11 -26.26 15.84
CA GLY A 232 -15.19 -27.15 16.30
C GLY A 232 -16.45 -27.12 15.43
N PHE A 233 -16.54 -26.23 14.44
CA PHE A 233 -17.62 -26.23 13.45
C PHE A 233 -17.25 -27.04 12.20
N VAL A 234 -18.18 -27.84 11.71
CA VAL A 234 -18.04 -28.66 10.50
C VAL A 234 -19.32 -28.58 9.66
N ALA A 235 -19.20 -28.25 8.38
CA ALA A 235 -20.34 -28.20 7.45
C ALA A 235 -19.98 -28.70 6.04
N GLU A 236 -20.86 -29.51 5.44
CA GLU A 236 -20.78 -29.85 4.02
C GLU A 236 -21.14 -28.65 3.14
N VAL A 237 -20.41 -28.47 2.04
CA VAL A 237 -20.67 -27.49 0.98
C VAL A 237 -20.98 -28.23 -0.33
N ARG A 238 -22.02 -27.78 -1.04
CA ARG A 238 -22.43 -28.31 -2.35
C ARG A 238 -22.76 -27.20 -3.34
N TRP A 239 -22.85 -27.58 -4.62
CA TRP A 239 -23.38 -26.69 -5.65
C TRP A 239 -24.90 -26.63 -5.57
N GLU A 240 -25.43 -25.42 -5.70
CA GLU A 240 -26.85 -25.12 -5.88
C GLU A 240 -26.98 -24.33 -7.18
N ARG A 241 -27.86 -24.77 -8.07
CA ARG A 241 -28.05 -24.18 -9.40
C ARG A 241 -29.50 -23.75 -9.55
N SER A 242 -29.72 -22.52 -9.97
CA SER A 242 -31.05 -22.05 -10.36
C SER A 242 -31.67 -22.94 -11.44
N LYS A 243 -32.99 -22.97 -11.52
CA LYS A 243 -33.70 -23.64 -12.63
C LYS A 243 -33.30 -23.04 -13.98
N GLY A 244 -33.02 -21.73 -13.97
CA GLY A 244 -32.55 -20.95 -15.10
C GLY A 244 -33.65 -20.61 -16.11
N ALA A 245 -33.29 -19.79 -17.08
CA ALA A 245 -34.17 -19.38 -18.17
C ALA A 245 -33.95 -20.25 -19.41
N ILE A 246 -35.04 -20.52 -20.14
CA ILE A 246 -35.02 -21.12 -21.48
C ILE A 246 -35.28 -20.03 -22.51
N PHE A 247 -34.51 -20.06 -23.59
CA PHE A 247 -34.52 -19.14 -24.72
C PHE A 247 -34.72 -19.91 -26.01
N LYS A 248 -35.52 -19.36 -26.93
CA LYS A 248 -35.65 -19.93 -28.27
C LYS A 248 -34.32 -19.89 -29.00
N THR A 249 -33.87 -21.02 -29.52
CA THR A 249 -32.57 -21.19 -30.20
C THR A 249 -32.60 -20.73 -31.66
N ASP A 250 -32.95 -19.46 -31.89
CA ASP A 250 -32.97 -18.81 -33.20
C ASP A 250 -32.34 -17.40 -33.14
N SER A 251 -32.49 -16.61 -34.20
CA SER A 251 -31.93 -15.25 -34.29
C SER A 251 -32.48 -14.26 -33.26
N THR A 252 -33.58 -14.59 -32.58
CA THR A 252 -34.13 -13.75 -31.50
C THR A 252 -33.39 -13.96 -30.18
N PHE A 253 -32.53 -14.98 -30.05
CA PHE A 253 -31.68 -15.14 -28.88
C PHE A 253 -30.51 -14.16 -28.95
N THR A 254 -30.68 -13.01 -28.31
CA THR A 254 -29.70 -11.92 -28.29
C THR A 254 -29.32 -11.57 -26.85
N PRO A 255 -28.24 -10.79 -26.63
CA PRO A 255 -27.96 -10.24 -25.30
C PRO A 255 -29.12 -9.43 -24.71
N SER A 256 -29.93 -8.78 -25.54
CA SER A 256 -31.16 -8.09 -25.10
C SER A 256 -32.25 -9.04 -24.62
N ALA A 257 -32.33 -10.25 -25.19
CA ALA A 257 -33.22 -11.28 -24.67
C ALA A 257 -32.76 -11.79 -23.30
N VAL A 258 -31.45 -11.97 -23.12
CA VAL A 258 -30.86 -12.35 -21.83
C VAL A 258 -31.17 -11.28 -20.77
N LYS A 259 -30.99 -9.99 -21.10
CA LYS A 259 -31.36 -8.87 -20.23
C LYS A 259 -32.84 -8.92 -19.83
N ALA A 260 -33.73 -9.13 -20.80
CA ALA A 260 -35.18 -9.17 -20.56
C ALA A 260 -35.62 -10.31 -19.63
N LYS A 261 -34.92 -11.45 -19.66
CA LYS A 261 -35.21 -12.63 -18.83
C LYS A 261 -34.20 -12.82 -17.69
N TRP A 262 -33.43 -11.79 -17.32
CA TRP A 262 -32.32 -11.95 -16.38
C TRP A 262 -32.78 -12.46 -15.00
N SER A 263 -33.94 -11.99 -14.52
CA SER A 263 -34.52 -12.40 -13.25
C SER A 263 -34.80 -13.90 -13.16
N GLU A 264 -35.12 -14.57 -14.27
CA GLU A 264 -35.33 -16.03 -14.33
C GLU A 264 -34.00 -16.81 -14.25
N ILE A 265 -32.91 -16.26 -14.79
CA ILE A 265 -31.58 -16.90 -14.77
C ILE A 265 -31.03 -16.98 -13.33
N VAL A 266 -31.37 -15.99 -12.50
CA VAL A 266 -30.83 -15.83 -11.14
C VAL A 266 -31.85 -16.21 -10.05
N ASP A 267 -32.98 -16.83 -10.41
CA ASP A 267 -34.00 -17.28 -9.45
C ASP A 267 -33.65 -18.66 -8.86
N PHE A 268 -33.46 -18.70 -7.54
CA PHE A 268 -33.12 -19.90 -6.78
C PHE A 268 -34.31 -20.54 -6.05
N LYS A 269 -35.56 -20.10 -6.27
CA LYS A 269 -36.73 -20.70 -5.61
C LYS A 269 -36.88 -22.20 -5.86
N ASP A 270 -36.66 -22.63 -7.10
CA ASP A 270 -36.72 -24.04 -7.53
C ASP A 270 -35.33 -24.59 -7.87
N ALA A 271 -34.35 -24.37 -6.99
CA ALA A 271 -32.96 -24.72 -7.27
C ALA A 271 -32.70 -26.24 -7.32
N GLU A 272 -31.82 -26.63 -8.24
CA GLU A 272 -31.30 -27.99 -8.43
C GLU A 272 -29.94 -28.15 -7.74
N HIS A 273 -29.56 -29.40 -7.44
CA HIS A 273 -28.33 -29.73 -6.71
C HIS A 273 -27.49 -30.80 -7.45
N PRO A 274 -27.05 -30.49 -8.68
CA PRO A 274 -26.29 -31.42 -9.51
C PRO A 274 -24.96 -31.80 -8.86
N ARG A 275 -24.57 -33.07 -9.02
CA ARG A 275 -23.31 -33.65 -8.55
C ARG A 275 -22.41 -34.06 -9.71
N LEU A 276 -23.01 -34.47 -10.83
CA LEU A 276 -22.35 -34.93 -12.03
C LEU A 276 -22.77 -34.09 -13.24
N ILE A 277 -21.95 -34.08 -14.28
CA ILE A 277 -22.28 -33.43 -15.56
C ILE A 277 -23.56 -34.04 -16.17
N THR A 278 -23.77 -35.34 -15.96
CA THR A 278 -24.93 -36.09 -16.46
C THR A 278 -26.24 -35.76 -15.74
N ASP A 279 -26.21 -35.05 -14.62
CA ASP A 279 -27.42 -34.64 -13.89
C ASP A 279 -28.17 -33.52 -14.63
N VAL A 280 -27.58 -32.98 -15.70
CA VAL A 280 -28.19 -31.96 -16.57
C VAL A 280 -28.78 -32.63 -17.81
N ASP A 281 -30.11 -32.67 -17.91
CA ASP A 281 -30.77 -33.09 -19.15
C ASP A 281 -30.70 -31.98 -20.22
N MET A 282 -29.54 -31.91 -20.87
CA MET A 282 -29.27 -30.93 -21.91
C MET A 282 -30.20 -31.11 -23.13
N GLN A 283 -30.60 -32.34 -23.46
CA GLN A 283 -31.49 -32.61 -24.59
C GLN A 283 -32.91 -32.11 -24.33
N ALA A 284 -33.47 -32.37 -23.15
CA ALA A 284 -34.78 -31.86 -22.78
C ALA A 284 -34.79 -30.32 -22.78
N LYS A 285 -33.72 -29.70 -22.27
CA LYS A 285 -33.56 -28.23 -22.30
C LYS A 285 -33.51 -27.70 -23.75
N LEU A 286 -32.78 -28.36 -24.65
CA LEU A 286 -32.73 -27.97 -26.07
C LEU A 286 -34.09 -28.15 -26.76
N ARG A 287 -34.79 -29.26 -26.53
CA ARG A 287 -36.15 -29.46 -27.08
C ARG A 287 -37.12 -28.40 -26.56
N ALA A 288 -37.07 -28.09 -25.27
CA ALA A 288 -37.88 -27.04 -24.66
C ALA A 288 -37.54 -25.66 -25.25
N ALA A 289 -36.27 -25.40 -25.52
CA ALA A 289 -35.80 -24.17 -26.16
C ALA A 289 -36.33 -24.04 -27.60
N GLN A 290 -36.26 -25.09 -28.40
CA GLN A 290 -36.78 -25.09 -29.78
C GLN A 290 -38.29 -24.80 -29.82
N ALA A 291 -39.04 -25.30 -28.83
CA ALA A 291 -40.48 -25.11 -28.68
C ALA A 291 -40.91 -23.73 -28.15
N GLN A 292 -39.99 -22.90 -27.65
CA GLN A 292 -40.33 -21.54 -27.17
C GLN A 292 -40.85 -20.66 -28.32
N PRO A 293 -41.70 -19.65 -28.01
CA PRO A 293 -41.97 -18.53 -28.92
C PRO A 293 -40.72 -17.63 -29.06
N SER A 294 -40.76 -16.67 -29.99
CA SER A 294 -39.68 -15.69 -30.17
C SER A 294 -39.32 -15.01 -28.85
N ASN A 295 -38.02 -14.82 -28.60
CA ASN A 295 -37.55 -14.29 -27.33
C ASN A 295 -37.93 -12.80 -27.16
N PRO A 296 -38.47 -12.40 -26.00
CA PRO A 296 -38.70 -10.99 -25.70
C PRO A 296 -37.36 -10.23 -25.68
N GLN A 297 -37.35 -8.98 -26.15
CA GLN A 297 -36.16 -8.14 -26.22
C GLN A 297 -36.24 -6.99 -25.22
N SER A 298 -35.15 -6.68 -24.55
CA SER A 298 -35.04 -5.45 -23.77
C SER A 298 -34.93 -4.21 -24.68
N SER A 299 -35.42 -3.06 -24.21
CA SER A 299 -35.19 -1.74 -24.81
C SER A 299 -34.55 -0.80 -23.77
N PRO A 300 -33.47 -0.06 -24.12
CA PRO A 300 -32.73 -0.12 -25.38
C PRO A 300 -32.05 -1.48 -25.59
N GLN A 301 -31.64 -1.73 -26.84
CA GLN A 301 -30.89 -2.93 -27.19
C GLN A 301 -29.49 -2.89 -26.57
N VAL A 302 -28.96 -4.06 -26.22
CA VAL A 302 -27.58 -4.22 -25.72
C VAL A 302 -26.64 -4.00 -26.90
N ARG A 303 -25.69 -3.07 -26.76
CA ARG A 303 -24.76 -2.66 -27.80
C ARG A 303 -23.33 -2.53 -27.27
N PHE A 304 -22.36 -2.56 -28.20
CA PHE A 304 -20.93 -2.44 -27.91
C PHE A 304 -20.27 -1.35 -28.76
N ASP A 305 -21.05 -0.37 -29.23
CA ASP A 305 -20.56 0.71 -30.08
C ASP A 305 -19.39 1.45 -29.39
N GLY A 306 -18.25 1.55 -30.10
CA GLY A 306 -17.03 2.18 -29.58
C GLY A 306 -16.26 1.35 -28.54
N LYS A 307 -16.70 0.13 -28.22
CA LYS A 307 -15.99 -0.77 -27.30
C LYS A 307 -15.07 -1.73 -28.07
N THR A 308 -13.94 -2.07 -27.45
CA THR A 308 -12.98 -3.02 -28.00
C THR A 308 -12.95 -4.28 -27.15
N VAL A 309 -13.11 -5.43 -27.80
CA VAL A 309 -13.28 -6.74 -27.18
C VAL A 309 -12.16 -7.67 -27.62
N ILE A 310 -11.40 -8.19 -26.66
CA ILE A 310 -10.42 -9.26 -26.88
C ILE A 310 -11.07 -10.60 -26.63
N ILE A 311 -10.91 -11.55 -27.56
CA ILE A 311 -11.43 -12.92 -27.45
C ILE A 311 -10.29 -13.88 -27.76
N THR A 312 -9.92 -14.72 -26.78
CA THR A 312 -8.85 -15.72 -26.97
C THR A 312 -9.40 -17.07 -27.41
N GLY A 313 -8.65 -17.79 -28.25
CA GLY A 313 -9.10 -19.03 -28.88
C GLY A 313 -10.33 -18.80 -29.78
N ALA A 314 -10.26 -17.77 -30.61
CA ALA A 314 -11.38 -17.26 -31.38
C ALA A 314 -11.34 -17.59 -32.89
N GLY A 315 -10.37 -18.38 -33.34
CA GLY A 315 -10.26 -18.80 -34.74
C GLY A 315 -11.31 -19.84 -35.17
N ASN A 316 -12.01 -20.49 -34.22
CA ASN A 316 -13.07 -21.44 -34.49
C ASN A 316 -14.07 -21.57 -33.31
N GLY A 317 -15.12 -22.38 -33.45
CA GLY A 317 -16.01 -22.81 -32.38
C GLY A 317 -16.70 -21.66 -31.63
N LEU A 318 -16.72 -21.75 -30.29
CA LEU A 318 -17.33 -20.75 -29.40
C LEU A 318 -16.73 -19.35 -29.60
N GLY A 319 -15.39 -19.24 -29.59
CA GLY A 319 -14.72 -17.94 -29.72
C GLY A 319 -15.01 -17.25 -31.05
N ARG A 320 -15.12 -18.00 -32.15
CA ARG A 320 -15.59 -17.48 -33.44
C ARG A 320 -17.00 -16.92 -33.35
N GLN A 321 -17.95 -17.63 -32.74
CA GLN A 321 -19.32 -17.15 -32.61
C GLN A 321 -19.43 -15.92 -31.71
N TYR A 322 -18.59 -15.84 -30.66
CA TYR A 322 -18.47 -14.62 -29.86
C TYR A 322 -17.99 -13.44 -30.72
N ALA A 323 -16.93 -13.62 -31.51
CA ALA A 323 -16.39 -12.59 -32.39
C ALA A 323 -17.44 -12.05 -33.38
N LEU A 324 -18.18 -12.95 -34.04
CA LEU A 324 -19.24 -12.58 -34.97
C LEU A 324 -20.38 -11.83 -34.28
N MET A 325 -20.78 -12.25 -33.08
CA MET A 325 -21.79 -11.54 -32.29
C MET A 325 -21.32 -10.13 -31.92
N TYR A 326 -20.13 -9.98 -31.34
CA TYR A 326 -19.61 -8.67 -30.94
C TYR A 326 -19.47 -7.72 -32.14
N GLY A 327 -19.02 -8.23 -33.29
CA GLY A 327 -18.96 -7.48 -34.54
C GLY A 327 -20.32 -6.93 -34.97
N ARG A 328 -21.38 -7.77 -34.96
CA ARG A 328 -22.76 -7.34 -35.25
C ARG A 328 -23.31 -6.31 -34.25
N LEU A 329 -22.83 -6.34 -33.01
CA LEU A 329 -23.23 -5.43 -31.94
C LEU A 329 -22.42 -4.13 -31.89
N GLY A 330 -21.53 -3.89 -32.86
CA GLY A 330 -20.80 -2.63 -33.04
C GLY A 330 -19.43 -2.56 -32.36
N ALA A 331 -18.94 -3.67 -31.80
CA ALA A 331 -17.62 -3.71 -31.18
C ALA A 331 -16.48 -3.70 -32.21
N ASN A 332 -15.32 -3.17 -31.79
CA ASN A 332 -14.05 -3.53 -32.39
C ASN A 332 -13.60 -4.88 -31.81
N VAL A 333 -13.32 -5.87 -32.65
CA VAL A 333 -13.04 -7.25 -32.23
C VAL A 333 -11.57 -7.60 -32.43
N VAL A 334 -10.92 -8.09 -31.39
CA VAL A 334 -9.56 -8.64 -31.46
C VAL A 334 -9.66 -10.16 -31.35
N VAL A 335 -9.34 -10.83 -32.45
CA VAL A 335 -9.42 -12.28 -32.60
C VAL A 335 -8.04 -12.87 -32.31
N ASN A 336 -7.86 -13.41 -31.10
CA ASN A 336 -6.65 -14.15 -30.77
C ASN A 336 -6.84 -15.64 -31.06
N ASP A 337 -5.89 -16.23 -31.78
CA ASP A 337 -5.77 -17.67 -31.95
C ASP A 337 -4.32 -18.04 -32.29
N VAL A 338 -3.95 -19.29 -32.01
CA VAL A 338 -2.66 -19.85 -32.44
C VAL A 338 -2.64 -20.17 -33.94
N SER A 339 -3.83 -20.42 -34.52
CA SER A 339 -3.99 -20.61 -35.95
C SER A 339 -4.10 -19.27 -36.66
N GLU A 340 -3.04 -18.86 -37.37
CA GLU A 340 -3.05 -17.67 -38.22
C GLU A 340 -4.21 -17.70 -39.23
N LYS A 341 -4.35 -18.82 -39.94
CA LYS A 341 -5.44 -19.03 -40.90
C LYS A 341 -6.80 -18.91 -40.24
N GLY A 342 -6.99 -19.53 -39.06
CA GLY A 342 -8.26 -19.49 -38.34
C GLY A 342 -8.62 -18.08 -37.88
N ALA A 343 -7.69 -17.37 -37.24
CA ALA A 343 -7.91 -16.01 -36.78
C ALA A 343 -8.21 -15.04 -37.94
N ASN A 344 -7.43 -15.09 -39.02
CA ASN A 344 -7.64 -14.21 -40.18
C ASN A 344 -8.99 -14.51 -40.88
N ALA A 345 -9.38 -15.78 -41.00
CA ALA A 345 -10.69 -16.12 -41.56
C ALA A 345 -11.85 -15.51 -40.74
N VAL A 346 -11.77 -15.54 -39.41
CA VAL A 346 -12.80 -14.94 -38.54
C VAL A 346 -12.79 -13.41 -38.64
N VAL A 347 -11.62 -12.78 -38.75
CA VAL A 347 -11.51 -11.34 -39.01
C VAL A 347 -12.20 -10.96 -40.32
N ASP A 348 -11.95 -11.70 -41.41
CA ASP A 348 -12.57 -11.47 -42.71
C ASP A 348 -14.08 -11.60 -42.66
N GLU A 349 -14.60 -12.58 -41.92
CA GLU A 349 -16.03 -12.74 -41.72
C GLU A 349 -16.66 -11.57 -40.97
N VAL A 350 -16.02 -11.09 -39.90
CA VAL A 350 -16.50 -9.91 -39.14
C VAL A 350 -16.50 -8.68 -40.04
N VAL A 351 -15.45 -8.45 -40.81
CA VAL A 351 -15.33 -7.31 -41.73
C VAL A 351 -16.35 -7.39 -42.86
N ARG A 352 -16.56 -8.57 -43.45
CA ARG A 352 -17.56 -8.78 -44.50
C ARG A 352 -18.99 -8.53 -44.00
N ALA A 353 -19.25 -8.80 -42.73
CA ALA A 353 -20.52 -8.48 -42.07
C ALA A 353 -20.65 -6.99 -41.65
N GLY A 354 -19.67 -6.14 -41.99
CA GLY A 354 -19.68 -4.70 -41.69
C GLY A 354 -19.09 -4.32 -40.32
N GLY A 355 -18.54 -5.28 -39.57
CA GLY A 355 -17.87 -5.05 -38.29
C GLY A 355 -16.40 -4.63 -38.45
N LYS A 356 -15.75 -4.35 -37.33
CA LYS A 356 -14.30 -4.05 -37.28
C LYS A 356 -13.57 -5.15 -36.52
N ALA A 357 -12.53 -5.72 -37.13
CA ALA A 357 -11.74 -6.74 -36.46
C ALA A 357 -10.24 -6.66 -36.80
N THR A 358 -9.41 -7.23 -35.93
CA THR A 358 -7.99 -7.49 -36.17
C THR A 358 -7.57 -8.81 -35.55
N ALA A 359 -6.57 -9.45 -36.15
CA ALA A 359 -6.01 -10.68 -35.62
C ALA A 359 -4.90 -10.39 -34.60
N ALA A 360 -4.77 -11.26 -33.59
CA ALA A 360 -3.66 -11.30 -32.65
C ALA A 360 -3.13 -12.75 -32.61
N ILE A 361 -2.21 -13.07 -33.51
CA ILE A 361 -1.73 -14.45 -33.72
C ILE A 361 -0.73 -14.83 -32.64
N GLY A 362 -0.97 -15.96 -31.98
CA GLY A 362 -0.06 -16.50 -30.98
C GLY A 362 -0.78 -17.10 -29.77
N SER A 363 0.03 -17.57 -28.81
CA SER A 363 -0.48 -18.16 -27.57
C SER A 363 -1.20 -17.12 -26.72
N ALA A 364 -2.30 -17.53 -26.08
CA ALA A 364 -3.00 -16.72 -25.08
C ALA A 364 -2.16 -16.45 -23.83
N GLU A 365 -1.01 -17.14 -23.65
CA GLU A 365 -0.05 -16.79 -22.60
C GLU A 365 0.68 -15.47 -22.85
N ASP A 366 0.74 -15.01 -24.10
CA ASP A 366 1.30 -13.71 -24.48
C ASP A 366 0.21 -12.61 -24.44
N GLY A 367 -0.35 -12.41 -23.24
CA GLY A 367 -1.40 -11.42 -23.02
C GLY A 367 -0.98 -10.00 -23.40
N GLU A 368 0.31 -9.66 -23.27
CA GLU A 368 0.85 -8.35 -23.61
C GLU A 368 0.83 -8.10 -25.12
N ALA A 369 1.26 -9.08 -25.93
CA ALA A 369 1.17 -8.97 -27.39
C ALA A 369 -0.29 -8.85 -27.87
N ILE A 370 -1.22 -9.59 -27.26
CA ILE A 370 -2.65 -9.52 -27.59
C ILE A 370 -3.23 -8.14 -27.28
N VAL A 371 -2.90 -7.58 -26.10
CA VAL A 371 -3.32 -6.23 -25.72
C VAL A 371 -2.67 -5.18 -26.62
N LYS A 372 -1.40 -5.35 -26.98
CA LYS A 372 -0.70 -4.46 -27.91
C LYS A 372 -1.40 -4.43 -29.27
N ALA A 373 -1.78 -5.58 -29.84
CA ALA A 373 -2.53 -5.64 -31.09
C ALA A 373 -3.87 -4.87 -31.00
N ALA A 374 -4.56 -4.95 -29.87
CA ALA A 374 -5.79 -4.19 -29.62
C ALA A 374 -5.54 -2.68 -29.58
N LEU A 375 -4.50 -2.24 -28.86
CA LEU A 375 -4.15 -0.83 -28.71
C LEU A 375 -3.63 -0.23 -30.02
N ASP A 376 -2.77 -0.94 -30.75
CA ASP A 376 -2.22 -0.47 -32.03
C ASP A 376 -3.32 -0.25 -33.07
N LYS A 377 -4.33 -1.12 -33.10
CA LYS A 377 -5.41 -1.05 -34.09
C LYS A 377 -6.55 -0.12 -33.68
N PHE A 378 -6.97 -0.16 -32.41
CA PHE A 378 -8.22 0.46 -31.96
C PHE A 378 -8.03 1.46 -30.81
N GLY A 379 -6.81 1.62 -30.27
CA GLY A 379 -6.48 2.60 -29.24
C GLY A 379 -7.07 2.32 -27.85
N SER A 380 -7.80 1.23 -27.65
CA SER A 380 -8.51 0.95 -26.39
C SER A 380 -8.82 -0.53 -26.20
N VAL A 381 -9.08 -0.93 -24.94
CA VAL A 381 -9.57 -2.27 -24.56
C VAL A 381 -10.65 -2.09 -23.49
N HIS A 382 -11.76 -2.80 -23.63
CA HIS A 382 -12.92 -2.66 -22.73
C HIS A 382 -13.40 -4.00 -22.18
N VAL A 383 -13.26 -5.07 -22.96
CA VAL A 383 -13.74 -6.41 -22.62
C VAL A 383 -12.64 -7.43 -22.90
N LEU A 384 -12.44 -8.37 -21.97
CA LEU A 384 -11.66 -9.58 -22.16
C LEU A 384 -12.57 -10.80 -22.03
N VAL A 385 -12.66 -11.59 -23.09
CA VAL A 385 -13.26 -12.94 -23.08
C VAL A 385 -12.13 -13.97 -23.15
N ALA A 386 -11.74 -14.49 -21.99
CA ALA A 386 -10.71 -15.52 -21.88
C ALA A 386 -11.32 -16.90 -22.15
N ASN A 387 -11.17 -17.38 -23.38
CA ASN A 387 -11.83 -18.59 -23.89
C ASN A 387 -10.86 -19.64 -24.45
N ALA A 388 -9.59 -19.30 -24.67
CA ALA A 388 -8.57 -20.24 -25.18
C ALA A 388 -8.54 -21.56 -24.40
N GLY A 389 -8.32 -22.67 -25.11
CA GLY A 389 -8.38 -23.98 -24.52
C GLY A 389 -8.01 -25.13 -25.44
N ILE A 390 -7.61 -26.25 -24.84
CA ILE A 390 -7.24 -27.51 -25.47
C ILE A 390 -7.72 -28.70 -24.62
N LEU A 391 -7.70 -29.92 -25.17
CA LEU A 391 -7.91 -31.14 -24.40
C LEU A 391 -6.71 -32.08 -24.51
N ARG A 392 -6.40 -32.78 -23.42
CA ARG A 392 -5.39 -33.84 -23.32
C ARG A 392 -5.92 -34.92 -22.37
N ASP A 393 -7.03 -35.52 -22.78
CA ASP A 393 -7.83 -36.39 -21.93
C ASP A 393 -7.17 -37.76 -21.77
N LYS A 394 -6.96 -38.13 -20.51
CA LYS A 394 -6.38 -39.41 -20.08
C LYS A 394 -6.87 -39.70 -18.67
N SER A 395 -7.14 -40.98 -18.39
CA SER A 395 -7.30 -41.42 -17.00
C SER A 395 -6.14 -40.92 -16.15
N PHE A 396 -6.38 -40.59 -14.89
CA PHE A 396 -5.36 -40.06 -14.00
C PHE A 396 -4.12 -40.96 -13.90
N GLN A 397 -4.28 -42.29 -14.01
CA GLN A 397 -3.16 -43.21 -14.12
C GLN A 397 -2.31 -42.98 -15.38
N ALA A 398 -2.94 -42.81 -16.54
CA ALA A 398 -2.25 -42.74 -17.82
C ALA A 398 -1.74 -41.33 -18.16
N MET A 399 -2.29 -40.30 -17.50
CA MET A 399 -1.92 -38.91 -17.74
C MET A 399 -0.45 -38.65 -17.42
N SER A 400 0.30 -38.16 -18.41
CA SER A 400 1.68 -37.71 -18.22
C SER A 400 1.72 -36.35 -17.53
N GLU A 401 2.88 -36.04 -16.96
CA GLU A 401 3.18 -34.73 -16.39
C GLU A 401 3.14 -33.61 -17.45
N GLN A 402 3.64 -33.88 -18.66
CA GLN A 402 3.57 -32.92 -19.77
C GLN A 402 2.13 -32.57 -20.18
N GLU A 403 1.24 -33.57 -20.25
CA GLU A 403 -0.19 -33.35 -20.53
C GLU A 403 -0.88 -32.56 -19.42
N TRP A 404 -0.48 -32.76 -18.17
CA TRP A 404 -0.92 -31.95 -17.04
C TRP A 404 -0.49 -30.49 -17.22
N ASP A 405 0.81 -30.25 -17.37
CA ASP A 405 1.38 -28.90 -17.43
C ASP A 405 0.85 -28.10 -18.63
N THR A 406 0.74 -28.73 -19.80
CA THR A 406 0.25 -28.06 -21.02
C THR A 406 -1.19 -27.58 -20.83
N VAL A 407 -2.06 -28.39 -20.21
CA VAL A 407 -3.46 -28.02 -19.99
C VAL A 407 -3.57 -26.91 -18.94
N LEU A 408 -2.83 -26.97 -17.83
CA LEU A 408 -2.83 -25.89 -16.84
C LEU A 408 -2.29 -24.57 -17.41
N ALA A 409 -1.24 -24.62 -18.24
CA ALA A 409 -0.66 -23.45 -18.89
C ALA A 409 -1.67 -22.75 -19.81
N ILE A 410 -2.27 -23.48 -20.75
CA ILE A 410 -3.18 -22.90 -21.75
C ILE A 410 -4.51 -22.44 -21.16
N HIS A 411 -5.00 -23.11 -20.11
CA HIS A 411 -6.29 -22.72 -19.52
C HIS A 411 -6.14 -21.72 -18.39
N LEU A 412 -5.38 -22.07 -17.36
CA LEU A 412 -5.35 -21.31 -16.13
C LEU A 412 -4.32 -20.18 -16.20
N ARG A 413 -3.08 -20.49 -16.62
CA ARG A 413 -2.01 -19.49 -16.70
C ARG A 413 -2.27 -18.47 -17.81
N ALA A 414 -2.73 -18.89 -18.98
CA ALA A 414 -3.09 -17.96 -20.07
C ALA A 414 -4.24 -17.02 -19.68
N THR A 415 -5.26 -17.52 -18.98
CA THR A 415 -6.36 -16.67 -18.45
C THR A 415 -5.82 -15.62 -17.49
N TYR A 416 -4.92 -16.02 -16.59
CA TYR A 416 -4.20 -15.10 -15.70
C TYR A 416 -3.40 -14.04 -16.49
N LYS A 417 -2.57 -14.46 -17.45
CA LYS A 417 -1.73 -13.56 -18.25
C LYS A 417 -2.55 -12.55 -19.04
N CYS A 418 -3.63 -12.98 -19.68
CA CYS A 418 -4.57 -12.09 -20.37
C CYS A 418 -5.23 -11.10 -19.40
N ALA A 419 -5.74 -11.58 -18.26
CA ALA A 419 -6.35 -10.71 -17.25
C ALA A 419 -5.34 -9.69 -16.70
N LYS A 420 -4.10 -10.14 -16.47
CA LYS A 420 -2.99 -9.31 -15.99
C LYS A 420 -2.63 -8.20 -16.98
N ALA A 421 -2.64 -8.50 -18.29
CA ALA A 421 -2.33 -7.54 -19.34
C ALA A 421 -3.39 -6.44 -19.50
N VAL A 422 -4.69 -6.78 -19.39
CA VAL A 422 -5.77 -5.78 -19.49
C VAL A 422 -5.97 -4.97 -18.20
N TRP A 423 -5.53 -5.50 -17.05
CA TRP A 423 -5.81 -4.92 -15.73
C TRP A 423 -5.38 -3.46 -15.58
N PRO A 424 -4.16 -3.03 -15.96
CA PRO A 424 -3.74 -1.64 -15.81
C PRO A 424 -4.58 -0.67 -16.65
N ILE A 425 -5.05 -1.11 -17.82
CA ILE A 425 -5.93 -0.33 -18.70
C ILE A 425 -7.28 -0.14 -18.01
N PHE A 426 -7.87 -1.23 -17.53
CA PHE A 426 -9.17 -1.21 -16.85
C PHE A 426 -9.14 -0.37 -15.57
N LEU A 427 -8.06 -0.45 -14.79
CA LEU A 427 -7.85 0.40 -13.61
C LEU A 427 -7.81 1.89 -13.97
N LYS A 428 -7.08 2.25 -15.03
CA LYS A 428 -6.93 3.65 -15.47
C LYS A 428 -8.26 4.25 -15.95
N GLN A 429 -9.03 3.48 -16.73
CA GLN A 429 -10.29 3.96 -17.30
C GLN A 429 -11.50 3.79 -16.37
N LYS A 430 -11.33 3.13 -15.21
CA LYS A 430 -12.41 2.79 -14.26
C LYS A 430 -13.58 2.06 -14.92
N TYR A 431 -13.26 1.19 -15.87
CA TYR A 431 -14.23 0.35 -16.56
C TYR A 431 -13.52 -0.90 -17.08
N GLY A 432 -14.12 -2.06 -16.90
CA GLY A 432 -13.64 -3.30 -17.51
C GLY A 432 -14.66 -4.42 -17.37
N ARG A 433 -14.68 -5.33 -18.32
CA ARG A 433 -15.51 -6.54 -18.27
C ARG A 433 -14.64 -7.73 -18.59
N ILE A 434 -14.47 -8.63 -17.63
CA ILE A 434 -13.72 -9.87 -17.79
C ILE A 434 -14.74 -11.01 -17.76
N LEU A 435 -14.75 -11.84 -18.80
CA LEU A 435 -15.48 -13.08 -18.82
C LEU A 435 -14.50 -14.23 -19.03
N THR A 436 -14.48 -15.16 -18.09
CA THR A 436 -13.61 -16.33 -18.15
C THR A 436 -14.42 -17.59 -18.43
N THR A 437 -13.80 -18.52 -19.15
CA THR A 437 -14.46 -19.76 -19.57
C THR A 437 -14.01 -20.93 -18.71
N CYS A 438 -14.87 -21.37 -17.80
CA CYS A 438 -14.77 -22.62 -17.04
C CYS A 438 -15.26 -23.80 -17.91
N SER A 439 -15.90 -24.80 -17.30
CA SER A 439 -16.57 -25.96 -17.89
C SER A 439 -17.38 -26.65 -16.78
N GLN A 440 -18.43 -27.39 -17.14
CA GLN A 440 -19.11 -28.29 -16.19
C GLN A 440 -18.14 -29.32 -15.58
N THR A 441 -17.10 -29.73 -16.31
CA THR A 441 -16.00 -30.56 -15.77
C THR A 441 -15.22 -29.86 -14.65
N GLY A 442 -15.07 -28.54 -14.70
CA GLY A 442 -14.46 -27.76 -13.60
C GLY A 442 -15.39 -27.61 -12.39
N ILE A 443 -16.70 -27.73 -12.57
CA ILE A 443 -17.69 -27.63 -11.49
C ILE A 443 -17.84 -28.98 -10.77
N TYR A 444 -18.08 -30.04 -11.56
CA TYR A 444 -18.52 -31.35 -11.06
C TYR A 444 -17.40 -32.41 -11.07
N GLY A 445 -16.30 -32.17 -11.78
CA GLY A 445 -15.30 -33.20 -12.09
C GLY A 445 -15.75 -34.12 -13.22
N ASN A 446 -14.80 -34.79 -13.89
CA ASN A 446 -15.11 -35.78 -14.93
C ASN A 446 -13.97 -36.79 -15.08
N PHE A 447 -14.32 -38.08 -15.20
CA PHE A 447 -13.34 -39.15 -15.38
C PHE A 447 -12.43 -38.87 -16.59
N GLY A 448 -11.12 -38.99 -16.43
CA GLY A 448 -10.16 -38.82 -17.53
C GLY A 448 -9.81 -37.37 -17.87
N GLN A 449 -10.31 -36.41 -17.10
CA GLN A 449 -10.09 -34.98 -17.33
C GLN A 449 -9.50 -34.26 -16.10
N THR A 450 -8.69 -34.95 -15.29
CA THR A 450 -8.17 -34.41 -14.02
C THR A 450 -7.40 -33.10 -14.18
N ASN A 451 -6.57 -32.96 -15.21
CA ASN A 451 -5.87 -31.72 -15.58
C ASN A 451 -6.86 -30.61 -15.97
N TYR A 452 -7.77 -30.89 -16.89
CA TYR A 452 -8.75 -29.93 -17.41
C TYR A 452 -9.72 -29.46 -16.33
N ALA A 453 -10.26 -30.37 -15.52
CA ALA A 453 -11.11 -30.08 -14.37
C ALA A 453 -10.41 -29.12 -13.40
N THR A 454 -9.16 -29.43 -13.04
CA THR A 454 -8.33 -28.60 -12.16
C THR A 454 -8.13 -27.20 -12.73
N ALA A 455 -7.78 -27.10 -14.02
CA ALA A 455 -7.56 -25.81 -14.68
C ALA A 455 -8.82 -24.94 -14.69
N LYS A 456 -9.94 -25.53 -15.11
CA LYS A 456 -11.23 -24.84 -15.24
C LYS A 456 -11.78 -24.40 -13.88
N ALA A 457 -11.58 -25.21 -12.84
CA ALA A 457 -11.92 -24.78 -11.48
C ALA A 457 -11.01 -23.66 -10.97
N GLY A 458 -9.71 -23.71 -11.27
CA GLY A 458 -8.81 -22.62 -10.91
C GLY A 458 -9.19 -21.28 -11.54
N ILE A 459 -9.75 -21.30 -12.75
CA ILE A 459 -10.30 -20.09 -13.40
C ILE A 459 -11.44 -19.49 -12.56
N MET A 460 -12.29 -20.32 -11.93
CA MET A 460 -13.35 -19.82 -11.05
C MET A 460 -12.78 -19.06 -9.84
N GLY A 461 -11.79 -19.65 -9.16
CA GLY A 461 -11.12 -19.03 -8.01
C GLY A 461 -10.41 -17.72 -8.38
N LEU A 462 -9.69 -17.70 -9.51
CA LEU A 462 -9.09 -16.47 -10.05
C LEU A 462 -10.15 -15.38 -10.25
N THR A 463 -11.22 -15.72 -10.98
CA THR A 463 -12.23 -14.75 -11.42
C THR A 463 -12.99 -14.14 -10.24
N LYS A 464 -13.29 -14.94 -9.21
CA LYS A 464 -13.92 -14.44 -7.97
C LYS A 464 -13.04 -13.41 -7.27
N THR A 465 -11.73 -13.63 -7.20
CA THR A 465 -10.82 -12.62 -6.63
C THR A 465 -10.74 -11.37 -7.49
N LEU A 466 -10.68 -11.50 -8.83
CA LEU A 466 -10.71 -10.34 -9.73
C LEU A 466 -12.00 -9.53 -9.55
N ALA A 467 -13.14 -10.19 -9.33
CA ALA A 467 -14.41 -9.52 -9.06
C ALA A 467 -14.35 -8.65 -7.80
N PHE A 468 -13.76 -9.14 -6.71
CA PHE A 468 -13.57 -8.36 -5.49
C PHE A 468 -12.61 -7.18 -5.69
N GLU A 469 -11.43 -7.43 -6.26
CA GLU A 469 -10.42 -6.39 -6.44
C GLU A 469 -10.84 -5.30 -7.44
N GLY A 470 -11.61 -5.70 -8.45
CA GLY A 470 -12.05 -4.85 -9.55
C GLY A 470 -13.27 -3.99 -9.24
N LYS A 471 -14.13 -4.40 -8.29
CA LYS A 471 -15.44 -3.77 -8.02
C LYS A 471 -15.34 -2.25 -7.83
N LYS A 472 -14.40 -1.78 -7.00
CA LYS A 472 -14.21 -0.35 -6.71
C LYS A 472 -13.71 0.49 -7.91
N TYR A 473 -13.27 -0.17 -8.98
CA TYR A 473 -12.79 0.44 -10.21
C TYR A 473 -13.76 0.22 -11.39
N GLY A 474 -14.98 -0.23 -11.16
CA GLY A 474 -15.94 -0.51 -12.25
C GLY A 474 -15.52 -1.69 -13.14
N ILE A 475 -14.66 -2.58 -12.64
CA ILE A 475 -14.24 -3.79 -13.33
C ILE A 475 -15.09 -4.95 -12.80
N LEU A 476 -15.89 -5.55 -13.69
CA LEU A 476 -16.69 -6.73 -13.36
C LEU A 476 -16.05 -7.97 -13.99
N ALA A 477 -16.04 -9.07 -13.24
CA ALA A 477 -15.45 -10.33 -13.68
C ALA A 477 -16.40 -11.49 -13.40
N ASN A 478 -16.85 -12.22 -14.42
CA ASN A 478 -17.75 -13.36 -14.28
C ASN A 478 -17.22 -14.61 -14.99
N VAL A 479 -17.78 -15.75 -14.64
CA VAL A 479 -17.40 -17.06 -15.17
C VAL A 479 -18.58 -17.68 -15.90
N ILE A 480 -18.31 -18.31 -17.04
CA ILE A 480 -19.27 -19.18 -17.72
C ILE A 480 -18.77 -20.63 -17.78
N ALA A 481 -19.69 -21.58 -17.76
CA ALA A 481 -19.46 -22.99 -18.04
C ALA A 481 -20.33 -23.40 -19.24
N PRO A 482 -19.84 -23.20 -20.48
CA PRO A 482 -20.61 -23.47 -21.67
C PRO A 482 -20.51 -24.94 -22.11
N SER A 483 -21.59 -25.43 -22.71
CA SER A 483 -21.67 -26.72 -23.41
C SER A 483 -22.17 -26.49 -24.84
N ALA A 484 -21.33 -26.81 -25.83
CA ALA A 484 -21.61 -26.58 -27.24
C ALA A 484 -20.84 -27.57 -28.15
N GLY A 485 -21.37 -27.80 -29.35
CA GLY A 485 -20.74 -28.51 -30.45
C GLY A 485 -19.53 -27.75 -30.99
N THR A 486 -18.34 -28.28 -30.72
CA THR A 486 -17.05 -27.72 -31.11
C THR A 486 -16.10 -28.86 -31.48
N ALA A 487 -14.93 -28.54 -32.02
CA ALA A 487 -13.89 -29.53 -32.25
C ALA A 487 -13.48 -30.29 -30.96
N MET A 488 -13.59 -29.65 -29.78
CA MET A 488 -13.32 -30.30 -28.50
C MET A 488 -14.39 -31.33 -28.11
N THR A 489 -15.68 -31.03 -28.35
CA THR A 489 -16.77 -31.94 -27.99
C THR A 489 -17.01 -33.02 -29.04
N GLN A 490 -16.61 -32.81 -30.30
CA GLN A 490 -16.63 -33.82 -31.36
C GLN A 490 -15.86 -35.11 -31.01
N THR A 491 -14.87 -35.03 -30.12
CA THR A 491 -14.10 -36.21 -29.70
C THR A 491 -14.86 -37.11 -28.71
N ILE A 492 -15.93 -36.61 -28.09
CA ILE A 492 -16.65 -37.27 -26.99
C ILE A 492 -18.17 -37.32 -27.20
N TRP A 493 -18.74 -36.49 -28.09
CA TRP A 493 -20.18 -36.42 -28.35
C TRP A 493 -20.54 -37.04 -29.69
N PRO A 494 -21.73 -37.63 -29.82
CA PRO A 494 -22.29 -38.00 -31.12
C PRO A 494 -22.43 -36.77 -32.04
N GLN A 495 -22.25 -36.97 -33.35
CA GLN A 495 -22.30 -35.88 -34.34
C GLN A 495 -23.63 -35.11 -34.31
N GLU A 496 -24.75 -35.80 -34.11
CA GLU A 496 -26.07 -35.19 -33.94
C GLU A 496 -26.12 -34.16 -32.80
N TRP A 497 -25.42 -34.40 -31.68
CA TRP A 497 -25.35 -33.43 -30.58
C TRP A 497 -24.44 -32.26 -30.93
N VAL A 498 -23.32 -32.53 -31.60
CA VAL A 498 -22.41 -31.48 -32.08
C VAL A 498 -23.16 -30.51 -33.00
N ASP A 499 -24.00 -31.03 -33.90
CA ASP A 499 -24.75 -30.21 -34.85
C ASP A 499 -25.92 -29.47 -34.18
N ALA A 500 -26.52 -30.06 -33.15
CA ALA A 500 -27.68 -29.51 -32.45
C ALA A 500 -27.31 -28.43 -31.41
N PHE A 501 -26.20 -28.59 -30.67
CA PHE A 501 -25.77 -27.66 -29.62
C PHE A 501 -24.86 -26.56 -30.17
N LYS A 502 -25.39 -25.74 -31.07
CA LYS A 502 -24.58 -24.76 -31.78
C LYS A 502 -23.94 -23.71 -30.83
N PRO A 503 -22.69 -23.28 -31.08
CA PRO A 503 -22.02 -22.30 -30.21
C PRO A 503 -22.67 -20.90 -30.19
N ASP A 504 -23.51 -20.56 -31.17
CA ASP A 504 -24.30 -19.33 -31.19
C ASP A 504 -25.35 -19.29 -30.08
N TYR A 505 -25.76 -20.45 -29.52
CA TYR A 505 -26.67 -20.52 -28.37
C TYR A 505 -26.01 -20.20 -27.03
N VAL A 506 -24.70 -19.90 -27.02
CA VAL A 506 -23.96 -19.46 -25.82
C VAL A 506 -23.64 -17.97 -25.88
N ALA A 507 -23.37 -17.45 -27.08
CA ALA A 507 -22.90 -16.08 -27.30
C ALA A 507 -23.78 -14.99 -26.65
N PRO A 508 -25.13 -15.07 -26.69
CA PRO A 508 -25.99 -14.04 -26.09
C PRO A 508 -25.73 -13.76 -24.61
N VAL A 509 -25.49 -14.80 -23.82
CA VAL A 509 -25.22 -14.66 -22.38
C VAL A 509 -23.84 -14.02 -22.17
N VAL A 510 -22.85 -14.40 -22.99
CA VAL A 510 -21.52 -13.77 -23.03
C VAL A 510 -21.65 -12.28 -23.30
N GLY A 511 -22.44 -11.90 -24.31
CA GLY A 511 -22.66 -10.51 -24.68
C GLY A 511 -23.39 -9.71 -23.60
N TYR A 512 -24.34 -10.30 -22.87
CA TYR A 512 -25.00 -9.57 -21.78
C TYR A 512 -24.06 -9.34 -20.60
N LEU A 513 -23.36 -10.40 -20.14
CA LEU A 513 -22.47 -10.33 -18.98
C LEU A 513 -21.30 -9.36 -19.14
N THR A 514 -20.89 -9.07 -20.37
CA THR A 514 -19.79 -8.14 -20.69
C THR A 514 -20.27 -6.77 -21.18
N SER A 515 -21.58 -6.54 -21.22
CA SER A 515 -22.14 -5.26 -21.66
C SER A 515 -22.05 -4.19 -20.56
N ALA A 516 -22.28 -2.94 -20.96
CA ALA A 516 -22.48 -1.84 -20.02
C ALA A 516 -23.77 -2.01 -19.18
N ASP A 517 -24.75 -2.74 -19.72
CA ASP A 517 -26.03 -3.03 -19.05
C ASP A 517 -25.90 -4.03 -17.90
N ASN A 518 -24.79 -4.76 -17.83
CA ASN A 518 -24.39 -5.44 -16.60
C ASN A 518 -23.73 -4.39 -15.68
N GLU A 519 -24.48 -3.91 -14.71
CA GLU A 519 -24.06 -2.84 -13.79
C GLU A 519 -23.37 -3.39 -12.53
N ASP A 520 -23.79 -4.56 -12.03
CA ASP A 520 -23.43 -5.05 -10.70
C ASP A 520 -23.05 -6.54 -10.63
N VAL A 521 -23.45 -7.36 -11.61
CA VAL A 521 -23.18 -8.80 -11.60
C VAL A 521 -21.69 -9.04 -11.78
N SER A 522 -21.05 -9.55 -10.74
CA SER A 522 -19.62 -9.86 -10.69
C SER A 522 -19.37 -11.03 -9.73
N GLY A 523 -18.34 -11.82 -10.02
CA GLY A 523 -17.93 -13.01 -9.25
C GLY A 523 -18.86 -14.21 -9.40
N GLN A 524 -19.81 -14.15 -10.34
CA GLN A 524 -20.86 -15.15 -10.53
C GLN A 524 -20.48 -16.20 -11.58
N LEU A 525 -21.08 -17.37 -11.46
CA LEU A 525 -20.89 -18.53 -12.33
C LEU A 525 -22.20 -18.85 -13.04
N PHE A 526 -22.15 -19.01 -14.37
CA PHE A 526 -23.31 -19.35 -15.18
C PHE A 526 -23.05 -20.58 -16.04
N GLU A 527 -23.94 -21.57 -15.95
CA GLU A 527 -23.97 -22.71 -16.87
C GLU A 527 -24.87 -22.40 -18.06
N ILE A 528 -24.40 -22.73 -19.26
CA ILE A 528 -25.09 -22.36 -20.51
C ILE A 528 -25.02 -23.55 -21.48
N SER A 529 -26.17 -23.98 -21.98
CA SER A 529 -26.26 -25.09 -22.94
C SER A 529 -27.55 -25.02 -23.74
N GLY A 530 -27.49 -25.12 -25.06
CA GLY A 530 -28.66 -25.38 -25.91
C GLY A 530 -29.87 -24.45 -25.71
N GLY A 531 -29.65 -23.15 -25.52
CA GLY A 531 -30.73 -22.18 -25.25
C GLY A 531 -31.17 -22.09 -23.78
N TRP A 532 -30.47 -22.75 -22.86
CA TRP A 532 -30.68 -22.62 -21.42
C TRP A 532 -29.51 -21.89 -20.77
N ALA A 533 -29.81 -21.02 -19.80
CA ALA A 533 -28.82 -20.37 -18.94
C ALA A 533 -29.28 -20.37 -17.49
N ALA A 534 -28.39 -20.72 -16.56
CA ALA A 534 -28.66 -20.75 -15.13
C ALA A 534 -27.45 -20.25 -14.34
N GLN A 535 -27.71 -19.53 -13.25
CA GLN A 535 -26.69 -19.23 -12.25
C GLN A 535 -26.43 -20.43 -11.33
N THR A 536 -25.16 -20.70 -11.03
CA THR A 536 -24.71 -21.72 -10.07
C THR A 536 -23.95 -21.03 -8.93
N ARG A 537 -24.28 -21.38 -7.68
CA ARG A 537 -23.67 -20.83 -6.46
C ARG A 537 -23.35 -21.93 -5.44
N TRP A 538 -22.62 -21.54 -4.39
CA TRP A 538 -22.40 -22.41 -3.24
C TRP A 538 -23.61 -22.43 -2.31
N GLN A 539 -23.92 -23.60 -1.79
CA GLN A 539 -24.79 -23.79 -0.62
C GLN A 539 -24.02 -24.57 0.43
N ARG A 540 -24.06 -24.10 1.67
CA ARG A 540 -23.49 -24.73 2.85
C ARG A 540 -24.62 -25.29 3.71
N SER A 541 -24.45 -26.51 4.20
CA SER A 541 -25.36 -27.11 5.18
C SER A 541 -25.38 -26.29 6.49
N GLY A 542 -26.35 -26.57 7.37
CA GLY A 542 -26.35 -25.98 8.71
C GLY A 542 -25.17 -26.43 9.58
N GLY A 543 -24.50 -27.51 9.19
CA GLY A 543 -23.36 -28.06 9.89
C GLY A 543 -23.65 -28.59 11.29
N HIS A 544 -22.57 -28.86 12.00
CA HIS A 544 -22.56 -29.21 13.42
C HIS A 544 -21.45 -28.44 14.15
N ALA A 545 -21.78 -27.95 15.35
CA ALA A 545 -20.92 -27.18 16.22
C ALA A 545 -20.54 -28.02 17.44
N PHE A 546 -19.35 -28.64 17.40
CA PHE A 546 -18.79 -29.36 18.53
C PHE A 546 -18.30 -28.39 19.61
N SER A 547 -18.27 -28.86 20.87
CA SER A 547 -17.73 -28.10 22.00
C SER A 547 -16.30 -27.61 21.70
N HIS A 548 -16.03 -26.36 22.02
CA HIS A 548 -14.72 -25.72 21.93
C HIS A 548 -13.85 -25.94 23.19
N LYS A 549 -14.39 -26.60 24.24
CA LYS A 549 -13.62 -26.92 25.46
C LYS A 549 -12.48 -27.89 25.21
N ARG A 550 -12.71 -28.87 24.34
CA ARG A 550 -11.71 -29.86 23.93
C ARG A 550 -11.89 -30.19 22.45
N PRO A 551 -10.83 -30.63 21.76
CA PRO A 551 -10.98 -31.26 20.46
C PRO A 551 -12.01 -32.41 20.52
N PHE A 552 -12.91 -32.44 19.54
CA PHE A 552 -13.79 -33.57 19.33
C PHE A 552 -13.00 -34.79 18.82
N THR A 553 -13.60 -35.95 18.88
CA THR A 553 -12.99 -37.22 18.47
C THR A 553 -13.48 -37.64 17.08
N PRO A 554 -12.73 -38.46 16.33
CA PRO A 554 -13.20 -39.03 15.07
C PRO A 554 -14.55 -39.75 15.21
N GLU A 555 -14.79 -40.41 16.34
CA GLU A 555 -16.04 -41.11 16.64
C GLU A 555 -17.25 -40.16 16.76
N GLU A 556 -17.08 -39.02 17.44
CA GLU A 556 -18.10 -37.99 17.54
C GLU A 556 -18.48 -37.43 16.16
N VAL A 557 -17.54 -37.36 15.21
CA VAL A 557 -17.83 -36.97 13.82
C VAL A 557 -18.72 -38.00 13.13
N VAL A 558 -18.45 -39.30 13.32
CA VAL A 558 -19.28 -40.37 12.75
C VAL A 558 -20.70 -40.30 13.32
N GLU A 559 -20.83 -40.09 14.63
CA GLU A 559 -22.13 -39.95 15.30
C GLU A 559 -22.93 -38.75 14.78
N LYS A 560 -22.27 -37.61 14.56
CA LYS A 560 -22.92 -36.37 14.10
C LYS A 560 -22.92 -36.19 12.58
N TRP A 561 -22.60 -37.24 11.82
CA TRP A 561 -22.46 -37.15 10.36
C TRP A 561 -23.72 -36.64 9.66
N GLU A 562 -24.92 -37.08 10.09
CA GLU A 562 -26.17 -36.57 9.53
C GLU A 562 -26.29 -35.06 9.76
N SER A 563 -26.04 -34.57 10.99
CA SER A 563 -26.10 -33.14 11.29
C SER A 563 -25.13 -32.31 10.45
N ILE A 564 -23.92 -32.83 10.22
CA ILE A 564 -22.87 -32.17 9.43
C ILE A 564 -23.26 -32.04 7.95
N THR A 565 -24.01 -33.01 7.43
CA THR A 565 -24.27 -33.16 5.98
C THR A 565 -25.71 -32.83 5.57
N LYS A 566 -26.57 -32.47 6.53
CA LYS A 566 -27.98 -32.16 6.29
C LYS A 566 -28.17 -30.73 5.78
N PHE A 567 -28.73 -30.64 4.57
CA PHE A 567 -29.18 -29.38 3.96
C PHE A 567 -30.66 -29.18 4.29
N ASP A 568 -30.93 -28.55 5.42
CA ASP A 568 -32.27 -28.17 5.90
C ASP A 568 -32.43 -26.64 5.91
N ALA A 569 -33.43 -26.11 6.62
CA ALA A 569 -33.69 -24.67 6.71
C ALA A 569 -32.52 -23.84 7.30
N ARG A 570 -31.50 -24.49 7.90
CA ARG A 570 -30.27 -23.83 8.38
C ARG A 570 -29.23 -23.62 7.29
N ALA A 571 -29.42 -24.20 6.10
CA ALA A 571 -28.48 -24.06 5.00
C ALA A 571 -28.34 -22.58 4.60
N THR A 572 -27.11 -22.17 4.28
CA THR A 572 -26.77 -20.81 3.88
C THR A 572 -26.06 -20.78 2.54
N ASN A 573 -25.92 -19.60 1.93
CA ASN A 573 -25.25 -19.41 0.64
C ASN A 573 -24.10 -18.40 0.78
N PRO A 574 -22.99 -18.76 1.46
CA PRO A 574 -21.86 -17.85 1.62
C PRO A 574 -21.30 -17.44 0.26
N THR A 575 -21.02 -16.15 0.12
CA THR A 575 -20.46 -15.50 -1.06
C THR A 575 -19.09 -14.88 -0.80
N THR A 576 -18.71 -14.73 0.47
CA THR A 576 -17.42 -14.18 0.89
C THR A 576 -16.72 -15.07 1.92
N THR A 577 -15.41 -14.91 2.07
CA THR A 577 -14.63 -15.56 3.14
C THR A 577 -15.10 -15.13 4.54
N ALA A 578 -15.56 -13.88 4.70
CA ALA A 578 -16.07 -13.35 5.96
C ALA A 578 -17.38 -14.05 6.38
N GLU A 579 -18.34 -14.19 5.46
CA GLU A 579 -19.59 -14.94 5.70
C GLU A 579 -19.31 -16.42 6.01
N ALA A 580 -18.31 -16.99 5.35
CA ALA A 580 -17.89 -18.36 5.63
C ALA A 580 -17.35 -18.51 7.06
N MET A 581 -16.54 -17.56 7.52
CA MET A 581 -15.94 -17.54 8.86
C MET A 581 -16.94 -17.28 10.00
N GLN A 582 -18.06 -16.60 9.74
CA GLN A 582 -18.97 -16.18 10.79
C GLN A 582 -19.42 -17.33 11.71
N GLN A 583 -19.90 -18.44 11.13
CA GLN A 583 -20.34 -19.62 11.90
C GLN A 583 -19.20 -20.34 12.63
N ILE A 584 -17.98 -20.25 12.11
CA ILE A 584 -16.78 -20.79 12.79
C ILE A 584 -16.47 -19.95 14.03
N ILE A 585 -16.55 -18.62 13.91
CA ILE A 585 -16.30 -17.67 15.01
C ILE A 585 -17.40 -17.76 16.08
N GLU A 586 -18.65 -17.94 15.68
CA GLU A 586 -19.79 -18.16 16.60
C GLU A 586 -19.55 -19.36 17.54
N ASN A 587 -18.69 -20.31 17.15
CA ASN A 587 -18.35 -21.48 17.97
C ASN A 587 -17.26 -21.23 19.04
N PHE A 588 -16.55 -20.10 19.05
CA PHE A 588 -15.41 -19.87 19.97
C PHE A 588 -15.80 -19.98 21.45
N GLY A 589 -17.04 -19.63 21.80
CA GLY A 589 -17.60 -19.74 23.15
C GLY A 589 -18.46 -20.97 23.41
N ASN A 590 -18.56 -21.91 22.47
CA ASN A 590 -19.41 -23.08 22.62
C ASN A 590 -18.80 -24.07 23.63
N GLU A 591 -19.36 -24.13 24.82
CA GLU A 591 -18.88 -24.99 25.89
C GLU A 591 -19.45 -26.43 25.85
N GLY A 592 -20.33 -26.76 24.89
CA GLY A 592 -21.08 -28.01 24.83
C GLY A 592 -22.39 -27.98 25.64
N GLU A 593 -23.27 -28.96 25.43
CA GLU A 593 -24.52 -29.08 26.20
C GLU A 593 -24.22 -29.41 27.67
N GLY A 594 -24.37 -28.43 28.55
CA GLY A 594 -24.65 -28.65 29.96
C GLY A 594 -26.16 -28.82 30.15
N GLU A 595 -26.57 -29.77 31.00
CA GLU A 595 -27.95 -29.90 31.47
C GLU A 595 -28.54 -28.52 31.80
N GLY A 596 -29.62 -28.14 31.11
CA GLY A 596 -30.55 -27.11 31.57
C GLY A 596 -30.02 -25.68 31.66
N THR A 597 -29.48 -25.09 30.58
CA THR A 597 -29.43 -23.62 30.49
C THR A 597 -30.65 -23.09 29.73
N ARG A 598 -31.53 -22.42 30.47
CA ARG A 598 -32.68 -21.66 29.99
C ARG A 598 -32.28 -20.79 28.80
N ARG A 599 -33.00 -20.89 27.67
CA ARG A 599 -32.85 -19.93 26.56
C ARG A 599 -33.07 -18.51 27.13
N PRO A 600 -32.14 -17.57 26.93
CA PRO A 600 -32.31 -16.21 27.40
C PRO A 600 -33.57 -15.61 26.79
N THR A 601 -34.33 -14.89 27.62
CA THR A 601 -35.51 -14.16 27.18
C THR A 601 -35.12 -13.08 26.17
N LEU A 602 -36.08 -12.63 25.36
CA LEU A 602 -35.83 -11.62 24.32
C LEU A 602 -35.12 -10.37 24.90
N ASN A 603 -35.46 -10.00 26.14
CA ASN A 603 -34.85 -8.87 26.85
C ASN A 603 -33.41 -9.14 27.28
N GLU A 604 -33.08 -10.35 27.73
CA GLU A 604 -31.69 -10.72 28.09
C GLU A 604 -30.81 -10.82 26.84
N SER A 605 -31.36 -11.32 25.73
CA SER A 605 -30.69 -11.27 24.43
C SER A 605 -30.51 -9.84 23.95
N TRP A 606 -31.50 -8.96 24.17
CA TRP A 606 -31.43 -7.54 23.82
C TRP A 606 -30.40 -6.78 24.65
N GLU A 607 -30.34 -7.00 25.96
CA GLU A 607 -29.31 -6.42 26.83
C GLU A 607 -27.90 -6.92 26.49
N THR A 608 -27.77 -8.20 26.13
CA THR A 608 -26.50 -8.78 25.70
C THR A 608 -26.07 -8.18 24.36
N LEU A 609 -27.02 -7.99 23.43
CA LEU A 609 -26.79 -7.31 22.15
C LEU A 609 -26.39 -5.86 22.39
N LEU A 610 -27.09 -5.11 23.24
CA LEU A 610 -26.76 -3.72 23.57
C LEU A 610 -25.40 -3.60 24.26
N LYS A 611 -25.01 -4.54 25.13
CA LYS A 611 -23.66 -4.60 25.70
C LYS A 611 -22.58 -5.00 24.70
N ALA A 612 -22.92 -5.79 23.68
CA ALA A 612 -22.00 -6.15 22.61
C ALA A 612 -21.83 -5.00 21.61
N VAL A 613 -22.93 -4.31 21.27
CA VAL A 613 -22.95 -3.11 20.44
C VAL A 613 -22.23 -1.96 21.15
N GLY A 614 -22.47 -1.74 22.44
CA GLY A 614 -21.73 -0.76 23.24
C GLY A 614 -20.22 -1.05 23.26
N ARG A 615 -19.82 -2.32 23.42
CA ARG A 615 -18.40 -2.73 23.33
C ARG A 615 -17.83 -2.62 21.92
N TYR A 616 -18.65 -2.83 20.89
CA TYR A 616 -18.24 -2.67 19.49
C TYR A 616 -18.09 -1.19 19.13
N ASP A 617 -18.99 -0.33 19.57
CA ASP A 617 -18.90 1.13 19.43
C ASP A 617 -17.69 1.67 20.20
N ASP A 618 -17.46 1.24 21.44
CA ASP A 618 -16.28 1.65 22.22
C ASP A 618 -14.99 1.16 21.55
N GLY A 619 -14.94 -0.10 21.12
CA GLY A 619 -13.78 -0.66 20.40
C GLY A 619 -13.57 -0.05 19.02
N MET A 620 -14.64 0.36 18.33
CA MET A 620 -14.56 1.05 17.05
C MET A 620 -14.08 2.49 17.28
N VAL A 621 -14.63 3.23 18.24
CA VAL A 621 -14.16 4.57 18.62
C VAL A 621 -12.70 4.54 19.06
N GLN A 622 -12.29 3.51 19.80
CA GLN A 622 -10.91 3.35 20.25
C GLN A 622 -9.98 2.99 19.09
N ASN A 623 -10.38 2.11 18.17
CA ASN A 623 -9.62 1.83 16.95
C ASN A 623 -9.56 3.04 16.00
N TRP A 624 -10.64 3.82 15.91
CA TRP A 624 -10.65 5.06 15.13
C TRP A 624 -9.72 6.09 15.76
N LYS A 625 -9.71 6.21 17.10
CA LYS A 625 -8.79 7.06 17.83
C LYS A 625 -7.34 6.62 17.62
N GLU A 626 -7.02 5.34 17.75
CA GLU A 626 -5.68 4.81 17.50
C GLU A 626 -5.23 5.01 16.04
N ASN A 627 -6.13 4.83 15.07
CA ASN A 627 -5.84 5.08 13.65
C ASN A 627 -5.66 6.57 13.35
N ILE A 628 -6.48 7.44 13.94
CA ILE A 628 -6.37 8.90 13.81
C ILE A 628 -5.07 9.38 14.46
N ASP A 629 -4.75 8.92 15.66
CA ASP A 629 -3.51 9.25 16.37
C ASP A 629 -2.29 8.78 15.56
N THR A 630 -2.34 7.57 14.97
CA THR A 630 -1.28 7.05 14.10
C THR A 630 -1.15 7.87 12.81
N LEU A 631 -2.27 8.24 12.17
CA LEU A 631 -2.28 9.08 10.97
C LEU A 631 -1.74 10.48 11.26
N LEU A 632 -2.05 11.07 12.41
CA LEU A 632 -1.55 12.37 12.83
C LEU A 632 -0.04 12.35 13.07
N VAL A 633 0.49 11.31 13.72
CA VAL A 633 1.94 11.10 13.91
C VAL A 633 2.65 11.00 12.55
N PHE A 634 2.14 10.19 11.62
CA PHE A 634 2.72 10.08 10.28
C PHE A 634 2.58 11.38 9.47
N ALA A 635 1.47 12.09 9.59
CA ALA A 635 1.27 13.37 8.92
C ALA A 635 2.27 14.43 9.40
N GLY A 636 2.54 14.51 10.71
CA GLY A 636 3.54 15.41 11.28
C GLY A 636 4.96 15.09 10.80
N LEU A 637 5.38 13.82 10.88
CA LEU A 637 6.70 13.37 10.46
C LEU A 637 6.93 13.51 8.95
N PHE A 638 5.92 13.18 8.14
CA PHE A 638 6.04 13.29 6.68
C PHE A 638 6.04 14.76 6.22
N SER A 639 5.21 15.61 6.83
CA SER A 639 5.19 17.06 6.55
C SER A 639 6.51 17.72 6.92
N ALA A 640 7.15 17.29 8.01
CA ALA A 640 8.49 17.74 8.39
C ALA A 640 9.53 17.40 7.31
N ILE A 641 9.56 16.15 6.82
CA ILE A 641 10.49 15.71 5.78
C ILE A 641 10.28 16.49 4.49
N VAL A 642 9.03 16.63 4.04
CA VAL A 642 8.70 17.37 2.82
C VAL A 642 9.14 18.83 2.93
N THR A 643 8.86 19.47 4.05
CA THR A 643 9.25 20.88 4.29
C THR A 643 10.77 21.04 4.32
N ALA A 644 11.50 20.11 4.94
CA ALA A 644 12.97 20.11 4.96
C ALA A 644 13.57 19.93 3.56
N LEU A 645 13.03 19.00 2.76
CA LEU A 645 13.48 18.75 1.39
C LEU A 645 13.22 19.95 0.48
N ILE A 646 12.05 20.57 0.58
CA ILE A 646 11.72 21.79 -0.16
C ILE A 646 12.69 22.92 0.22
N SER A 647 12.96 23.10 1.51
CA SER A 647 13.92 24.10 2.00
C SER A 647 15.33 23.83 1.48
N ALA A 648 15.77 22.57 1.46
CA ALA A 648 17.08 22.18 0.92
C ALA A 648 17.19 22.48 -0.59
N LEU A 649 16.13 22.21 -1.36
CA LEU A 649 16.08 22.53 -2.79
C LEU A 649 16.15 24.04 -3.04
N PHE A 650 15.39 24.84 -2.30
CA PHE A 650 15.47 26.31 -2.38
C PHE A 650 16.85 26.84 -1.96
N GLY A 651 17.46 26.26 -0.94
CA GLY A 651 18.83 26.59 -0.54
C GLY A 651 19.87 26.29 -1.62
N LEU A 652 19.72 25.18 -2.33
CA LEU A 652 20.57 24.85 -3.48
C LEU A 652 20.43 25.87 -4.62
N VAL A 653 19.20 26.30 -4.92
CA VAL A 653 18.93 27.34 -5.94
C VAL A 653 19.58 28.67 -5.53
N CYS A 654 19.40 29.10 -4.28
CA CYS A 654 20.01 30.35 -3.80
C CYS A 654 21.56 30.28 -3.81
N LYS A 655 22.13 29.13 -3.45
CA LYS A 655 23.59 28.89 -3.55
C LYS A 655 24.08 28.97 -4.99
N GLN A 656 23.30 28.47 -5.95
CA GLN A 656 23.63 28.57 -7.37
C GLN A 656 23.58 30.02 -7.86
N TRP A 657 22.60 30.81 -7.43
CA TRP A 657 22.55 32.25 -7.74
C TRP A 657 23.73 33.01 -7.15
N LEU A 658 24.11 32.75 -5.88
CA LEU A 658 25.28 33.38 -5.25
C LEU A 658 26.57 33.08 -6.02
N ARG A 659 26.75 31.82 -6.45
CA ARG A 659 27.90 31.44 -7.28
C ARG A 659 27.94 32.19 -8.60
N GLU A 660 26.80 32.33 -9.28
CA GLU A 660 26.75 33.03 -10.56
C GLU A 660 26.95 34.55 -10.40
N HIS A 661 26.51 35.13 -9.28
CA HIS A 661 26.80 36.53 -8.94
C HIS A 661 28.30 36.79 -8.77
N GLN A 662 28.98 35.88 -8.07
CA GLN A 662 30.42 35.95 -7.78
C GLN A 662 31.30 35.51 -8.95
N ARG A 663 30.72 35.04 -10.06
CA ARG A 663 31.47 34.50 -11.19
C ARG A 663 32.10 35.62 -12.01
N ASP A 664 33.42 35.69 -12.00
CA ASP A 664 34.15 36.56 -12.93
C ASP A 664 34.06 35.96 -14.35
N THR A 665 33.49 36.75 -15.26
CA THR A 665 33.29 36.38 -16.67
C THR A 665 34.16 37.30 -17.50
N GLN A 666 34.93 36.76 -18.45
CA GLN A 666 35.72 37.59 -19.36
C GLN A 666 34.77 38.44 -20.23
N THR A 667 34.73 39.75 -19.97
CA THR A 667 34.04 40.74 -20.81
C THR A 667 35.07 41.45 -21.69
N ARG A 668 34.65 41.94 -22.86
CA ARG A 668 35.59 42.58 -23.80
C ARG A 668 35.93 44.01 -23.38
N THR A 669 35.07 44.65 -22.59
CA THR A 669 35.28 46.01 -22.08
C THR A 669 34.91 46.18 -20.60
N PRO A 670 35.45 47.20 -19.90
CA PRO A 670 35.06 47.54 -18.53
C PRO A 670 33.60 47.98 -18.38
N GLY A 671 33.02 48.61 -19.41
CA GLY A 671 31.61 49.03 -19.42
C GLY A 671 30.64 47.84 -19.43
N GLU A 672 30.95 46.81 -20.21
CA GLU A 672 30.20 45.53 -20.20
C GLU A 672 30.31 44.83 -18.84
N ALA A 673 31.48 44.87 -18.18
CA ALA A 673 31.66 44.30 -16.84
C ALA A 673 30.77 45.00 -15.81
N LEU A 674 30.70 46.33 -15.86
CA LEU A 674 29.87 47.12 -14.95
C LEU A 674 28.37 46.88 -15.21
N ALA A 675 27.94 46.90 -16.48
CA ALA A 675 26.55 46.62 -16.85
C ALA A 675 26.12 45.21 -16.44
N LEU A 676 26.99 44.21 -16.60
CA LEU A 676 26.73 42.84 -16.18
C LEU A 676 26.62 42.71 -14.65
N ARG A 677 27.48 43.40 -13.89
CA ARG A 677 27.38 43.45 -12.41
C ARG A 677 26.10 44.12 -11.95
N GLN A 678 25.69 45.20 -12.63
CA GLN A 678 24.47 45.92 -12.32
C GLN A 678 23.22 45.08 -12.63
N LEU A 679 23.16 44.42 -13.80
CA LEU A 679 22.08 43.49 -14.17
C LEU A 679 21.97 42.31 -13.20
N ARG A 680 23.09 41.73 -12.76
CA ARG A 680 23.11 40.65 -11.75
C ARG A 680 22.59 41.14 -10.40
N ARG A 681 22.95 42.36 -9.99
CA ARG A 681 22.45 42.97 -8.75
C ARG A 681 20.94 43.27 -8.83
N GLU A 682 20.48 43.87 -9.91
CA GLU A 682 19.06 44.14 -10.16
C GLU A 682 18.24 42.84 -10.21
N SER A 683 18.80 41.76 -10.77
CA SER A 683 18.18 40.44 -10.74
C SER A 683 18.07 39.88 -9.31
N PHE A 684 19.11 40.02 -8.49
CA PHE A 684 19.08 39.61 -7.09
C PHE A 684 17.98 40.33 -6.28
N GLU A 685 17.81 41.62 -6.54
CA GLU A 685 16.77 42.44 -5.91
C GLU A 685 15.37 42.11 -6.44
N LYS A 686 15.20 42.02 -7.77
CA LYS A 686 13.92 41.71 -8.42
C LYS A 686 13.34 40.37 -8.00
N TRP A 687 14.20 39.36 -7.86
CA TRP A 687 13.80 38.02 -7.44
C TRP A 687 13.78 37.84 -5.92
N GLY A 688 14.06 38.90 -5.15
CA GLY A 688 13.99 38.87 -3.68
C GLY A 688 14.91 37.84 -3.04
N VAL A 689 16.05 37.55 -3.66
CA VAL A 689 16.94 36.42 -3.29
C VAL A 689 17.40 36.52 -1.83
N SER A 690 17.70 37.74 -1.37
CA SER A 690 18.05 38.01 0.03
C SER A 690 16.91 37.66 1.00
N SER A 691 15.67 37.96 0.62
CA SER A 691 14.48 37.61 1.40
C SER A 691 14.20 36.10 1.44
N PHE A 692 14.55 35.36 0.38
CA PHE A 692 14.46 33.91 0.38
C PHE A 692 15.55 33.28 1.25
N LEU A 693 16.80 33.75 1.12
CA LEU A 693 17.92 33.29 1.94
C LEU A 693 17.68 33.52 3.44
N SER A 694 17.03 34.63 3.80
CA SER A 694 16.65 34.89 5.20
C SER A 694 15.52 33.99 5.72
N ALA A 695 14.66 33.48 4.84
CA ALA A 695 13.53 32.61 5.21
C ALA A 695 13.90 31.12 5.29
N LEU A 696 14.99 30.69 4.66
CA LEU A 696 15.41 29.28 4.65
C LEU A 696 15.67 28.68 6.04
N PRO A 697 16.38 29.37 6.97
CA PRO A 697 16.53 28.87 8.34
C PRO A 697 15.18 28.68 9.03
N ILE A 698 14.23 29.59 8.80
CA ILE A 698 12.88 29.54 9.39
C ILE A 698 12.10 28.31 8.89
N LEU A 699 12.20 27.99 7.60
CA LEU A 699 11.53 26.82 7.04
C LEU A 699 12.14 25.50 7.54
N LEU A 700 13.46 25.45 7.71
CA LEU A 700 14.16 24.30 8.30
C LEU A 700 13.82 24.12 9.78
N GLU A 701 13.70 25.20 10.53
CA GLU A 701 13.27 25.16 11.93
C GLU A 701 11.80 24.77 12.07
N PHE A 702 10.93 25.25 11.17
CA PHE A 702 9.54 24.82 11.13
C PHE A 702 9.42 23.31 10.82
N ALA A 703 10.26 22.80 9.92
CA ALA A 703 10.35 21.36 9.68
C ALA A 703 10.81 20.60 10.93
N LEU A 704 11.82 21.12 11.63
CA LEU A 704 12.31 20.53 12.88
C LEU A 704 11.25 20.55 13.99
N PHE A 705 10.46 21.63 14.07
CA PHE A 705 9.34 21.75 15.00
C PHE A 705 8.24 20.70 14.71
N LEU A 706 7.84 20.54 13.45
CA LEU A 706 6.88 19.50 13.05
C LEU A 706 7.40 18.09 13.35
N PHE A 707 8.71 17.87 13.18
CA PHE A 707 9.36 16.60 13.52
C PHE A 707 9.29 16.31 15.02
N PHE A 708 9.63 17.28 15.87
CA PHE A 708 9.57 17.12 17.32
C PHE A 708 8.14 17.01 17.85
N ILE A 709 7.15 17.66 17.24
CA ILE A 709 5.73 17.42 17.55
C ILE A 709 5.37 15.95 17.29
N GLY A 710 5.72 15.41 16.12
CA GLY A 710 5.44 14.00 15.81
C GLY A 710 6.10 13.03 16.79
N ILE A 711 7.32 13.33 17.25
CA ILE A 711 8.01 12.54 18.28
C ILE A 711 7.32 12.67 19.64
N LEU A 712 6.95 13.87 20.05
CA LEU A 712 6.30 14.12 21.33
C LEU A 712 4.92 13.46 21.39
N GLU A 713 4.13 13.49 20.31
CA GLU A 713 2.87 12.74 20.23
C GLU A 713 3.10 11.22 20.35
N LEU A 714 4.11 10.69 19.65
CA LEU A 714 4.48 9.28 19.75
C LEU A 714 4.87 8.88 21.18
N LEU A 715 5.68 9.71 21.85
CA LEU A 715 6.16 9.46 23.21
C LEU A 715 5.07 9.65 24.27
N TRP A 716 4.17 10.61 24.10
CA TRP A 716 3.05 10.85 25.00
C TRP A 716 2.16 9.62 25.14
N VAL A 717 1.89 8.94 24.03
CA VAL A 717 1.04 7.74 23.99
C VAL A 717 1.76 6.51 24.54
N ARG A 718 3.07 6.38 24.31
CA ARG A 718 3.82 5.15 24.61
C ARG A 718 4.54 5.17 25.96
N HIS A 719 5.20 6.27 26.31
CA HIS A 719 6.09 6.35 27.47
C HIS A 719 6.12 7.78 28.09
N PRO A 720 5.37 8.05 29.17
CA PRO A 720 5.21 9.40 29.71
C PRO A 720 6.48 9.99 30.36
N ILE A 721 7.39 9.14 30.85
CA ILE A 721 8.66 9.60 31.46
C ILE A 721 9.64 10.13 30.39
N PRO A 722 9.96 9.37 29.32
CA PRO A 722 10.70 9.90 28.16
C PRO A 722 10.05 11.13 27.53
N PHE A 723 8.72 11.16 27.44
CA PHE A 723 8.00 12.35 26.97
C PHE A 723 8.37 13.59 27.80
N ALA A 724 8.28 13.51 29.14
CA ALA A 724 8.55 14.65 30.00
C ALA A 724 9.99 15.16 29.85
N VAL A 725 10.96 14.25 29.74
CA VAL A 725 12.38 14.60 29.53
C VAL A 725 12.58 15.28 28.16
N CYS A 726 12.06 14.69 27.09
CA CYS A 726 12.16 15.28 25.75
C CYS A 726 11.44 16.62 25.65
N PHE A 727 10.26 16.75 26.26
CA PHE A 727 9.49 17.99 26.28
C PHE A 727 10.25 19.11 27.00
N ILE A 728 10.82 18.84 28.18
CA ILE A 728 11.63 19.81 28.92
C ILE A 728 12.86 20.22 28.12
N ALA A 729 13.57 19.26 27.50
CA ALA A 729 14.74 19.55 26.68
C ALA A 729 14.39 20.43 25.46
N ILE A 730 13.30 20.12 24.76
CA ILE A 730 12.80 20.91 23.64
C ILE A 730 12.44 22.32 24.11
N MET A 731 11.71 22.46 25.23
CA MET A 731 11.32 23.76 25.78
C MET A 731 12.51 24.61 26.20
N LEU A 732 13.54 24.01 26.82
CA LEU A 732 14.78 24.70 27.19
C LEU A 732 15.57 25.15 25.96
N SER A 733 15.53 24.40 24.85
CA SER A 733 16.18 24.77 23.60
C SER A 733 15.42 25.86 22.81
N ALA A 734 14.07 25.85 22.86
CA ALA A 734 13.23 26.77 22.12
C ALA A 734 12.99 28.12 22.84
N GLY A 735 13.06 28.15 24.18
CA GLY A 735 12.85 29.35 24.99
C GLY A 735 13.78 30.53 24.62
N PRO A 736 15.11 30.32 24.50
CA PRO A 736 16.05 31.34 24.02
C PRO A 736 15.73 31.83 22.60
N TYR A 737 15.15 30.98 21.76
CA TYR A 737 14.76 31.29 20.39
C TYR A 737 13.58 32.27 20.32
N VAL A 738 12.55 32.03 21.14
CA VAL A 738 11.40 32.94 21.28
C VAL A 738 11.84 34.29 21.85
N ILE A 739 12.74 34.28 22.83
CA ILE A 739 13.29 35.50 23.43
C ILE A 739 14.07 36.30 22.38
N THR A 740 15.02 35.70 21.65
CA THR A 740 15.81 36.44 20.64
C THR A 740 14.98 36.90 19.42
N THR A 741 13.87 36.22 19.13
CA THR A 741 12.98 36.55 18.01
C THR A 741 11.99 37.69 18.34
N LEU A 742 11.49 37.76 19.58
CA LEU A 742 10.53 38.80 20.02
C LEU A 742 11.21 40.03 20.65
N LEU A 743 12.45 39.89 21.12
CA LEU A 743 13.20 40.99 21.75
C LEU A 743 13.28 42.26 20.88
N PRO A 744 13.54 42.19 19.55
CA PRO A 744 13.61 43.39 18.72
C PRO A 744 12.34 44.24 18.71
N MET A 745 11.17 43.63 18.85
CA MET A 745 9.87 44.32 18.92
C MET A 745 9.72 45.13 20.22
N LEU A 746 10.33 44.66 21.31
CA LEU A 746 10.29 45.29 22.63
C LEU A 746 11.42 46.31 22.83
N THR A 747 12.48 46.23 22.02
CA THR A 747 13.70 47.04 22.15
C THR A 747 13.80 48.18 21.13
N VAL A 748 12.76 48.45 20.35
CA VAL A 748 12.71 49.63 19.47
C VAL A 748 12.94 50.90 20.30
N PRO A 749 13.97 51.70 19.99
CA PRO A 749 14.24 52.93 20.70
C PRO A 749 13.15 53.95 20.35
N GLY A 750 12.31 54.29 21.33
CA GLY A 750 11.33 55.36 21.19
C GLY A 750 11.99 56.73 21.08
N ASN A 751 11.21 57.77 20.73
CA ASN A 751 11.72 59.13 20.55
C ASN A 751 12.40 59.68 21.84
N GLN A 752 13.74 59.84 21.83
CA GLN A 752 14.53 60.23 23.01
C GLN A 752 14.76 61.75 23.14
N ARG A 753 14.05 62.56 22.34
CA ARG A 753 14.19 64.03 22.23
C ARG A 753 14.21 64.75 23.58
N ALA A 754 13.30 64.43 24.49
CA ALA A 754 13.24 65.10 25.79
C ALA A 754 14.49 64.82 26.66
N ARG A 755 15.05 63.60 26.60
CA ARG A 755 16.18 63.19 27.44
C ARG A 755 17.50 63.84 27.02
N VAL A 756 17.66 64.07 25.71
CA VAL A 756 18.80 64.79 25.14
C VAL A 756 18.75 66.28 25.52
N ILE A 757 17.56 66.89 25.52
CA ILE A 757 17.36 68.30 25.90
C ILE A 757 17.64 68.54 27.40
N TYR A 758 17.28 67.60 28.28
CA TYR A 758 17.48 67.72 29.73
C TYR A 758 18.82 67.17 30.24
N ALA A 759 19.77 66.86 29.34
CA ALA A 759 21.09 66.33 29.67
C ALA A 759 21.06 65.03 30.54
N GLU A 760 19.99 64.24 30.44
CA GLU A 760 19.82 62.98 31.21
C GLU A 760 20.55 61.80 30.52
N PHE A 761 21.86 61.94 30.29
CA PHE A 761 22.63 61.03 29.42
C PHE A 761 22.74 59.60 29.95
N GLY A 762 22.77 59.41 31.27
CA GLY A 762 22.80 58.08 31.89
C GLY A 762 21.52 57.24 31.70
N ARG A 763 20.46 57.81 31.11
CA ARG A 763 19.16 57.15 30.87
C ARG A 763 18.85 56.93 29.39
N LEU A 764 19.82 57.20 28.52
CA LEU A 764 19.63 57.03 27.09
C LEU A 764 19.88 55.57 26.69
N VAL A 765 19.01 55.05 25.82
CA VAL A 765 18.94 53.62 25.50
C VAL A 765 19.77 53.34 24.25
N TYR A 766 21.11 53.35 24.40
CA TYR A 766 22.05 52.99 23.33
C TYR A 766 22.55 51.54 23.42
N ARG A 767 22.44 50.94 24.61
CA ARG A 767 22.93 49.57 24.91
C ARG A 767 22.15 48.44 24.24
N LEU A 768 21.26 48.74 23.30
CA LEU A 768 20.38 47.77 22.65
C LEU A 768 20.52 47.80 21.11
N ILE A 769 21.73 48.02 20.60
CA ILE A 769 22.09 47.42 19.31
C ILE A 769 22.09 45.91 19.58
N CYS A 770 21.04 45.21 19.14
CA CYS A 770 20.92 43.78 19.39
C CYS A 770 22.17 43.08 18.81
N PRO A 771 23.03 42.44 19.64
CA PRO A 771 24.26 41.82 19.15
C PRO A 771 23.95 40.60 18.26
N CYS A 772 22.73 40.08 18.36
CA CYS A 772 22.21 39.07 17.45
C CYS A 772 21.29 39.77 16.43
N LYS A 773 21.75 39.92 15.18
CA LYS A 773 20.92 40.36 14.04
C LYS A 773 20.54 39.17 13.14
N PRO A 774 19.92 38.10 13.66
CA PRO A 774 19.64 36.97 12.83
C PRO A 774 18.52 37.31 11.82
N PRO A 775 18.54 36.73 10.62
CA PRO A 775 17.52 36.99 9.60
C PRO A 775 16.10 36.66 10.08
N GLN A 776 15.94 35.66 10.96
CA GLN A 776 14.65 35.30 11.58
C GLN A 776 14.03 36.44 12.41
N ALA A 777 14.84 37.16 13.18
CA ALA A 777 14.38 38.28 14.01
C ALA A 777 13.84 39.44 13.15
N TRP A 778 14.44 39.67 11.97
CA TRP A 778 13.98 40.70 11.03
C TRP A 778 12.66 40.33 10.35
N ALA A 779 12.52 39.07 9.95
CA ALA A 779 11.31 38.57 9.31
C ALA A 779 10.10 38.67 10.27
N VAL A 780 10.30 38.29 11.54
CA VAL A 780 9.26 38.45 12.57
C VAL A 780 8.96 39.92 12.81
N TYR A 781 9.97 40.77 12.97
CA TYR A 781 9.81 42.22 13.12
C TYR A 781 8.96 42.84 11.98
N HIS A 782 9.12 42.42 10.73
CA HIS A 782 8.29 42.92 9.63
C HIS A 782 6.88 42.34 9.62
N LEU A 783 6.75 41.04 9.91
CA LEU A 783 5.47 40.35 9.88
C LEU A 783 4.54 40.83 11.01
N SER A 784 5.05 40.97 12.23
CA SER A 784 4.24 41.47 13.35
C SER A 784 3.80 42.91 13.12
N HIS A 785 4.62 43.76 12.49
CA HIS A 785 4.20 45.10 12.11
C HIS A 785 3.03 45.04 11.11
N LYS A 786 3.12 44.23 10.04
CA LYS A 786 2.03 44.07 9.07
C LYS A 786 0.73 43.58 9.73
N LEU A 787 0.82 42.67 10.68
CA LEU A 787 -0.34 42.12 11.40
C LEU A 787 -0.95 43.11 12.39
N LEU A 788 -0.14 43.93 13.05
CA LEU A 788 -0.58 44.86 14.09
C LEU A 788 -0.99 46.23 13.55
N ARG A 789 -0.54 46.61 12.35
CA ARG A 789 -0.87 47.89 11.70
C ARG A 789 -2.37 48.18 11.58
N PRO A 790 -3.26 47.22 11.26
CA PRO A 790 -4.70 47.47 11.25
C PRO A 790 -5.25 47.86 12.63
N LEU A 791 -4.65 47.37 13.72
CA LEU A 791 -5.15 47.61 15.08
C LEU A 791 -4.93 49.05 15.54
N ILE A 792 -3.84 49.71 15.09
CA ILE A 792 -3.57 51.11 15.43
C ILE A 792 -4.44 52.11 14.64
N GLN A 793 -5.18 51.65 13.62
CA GLN A 793 -6.21 52.45 12.94
C GLN A 793 -7.48 52.60 13.79
N ILE A 794 -7.64 51.80 14.85
CA ILE A 794 -8.73 51.92 15.81
C ILE A 794 -8.35 52.99 16.85
N GLU A 795 -9.15 54.05 16.93
CA GLU A 795 -8.79 55.27 17.68
C GLU A 795 -8.56 55.02 19.19
N SER A 796 -9.33 54.11 19.80
CA SER A 796 -9.21 53.74 21.21
C SER A 796 -7.88 53.02 21.50
N ILE A 797 -7.48 52.10 20.63
CA ILE A 797 -6.21 51.36 20.73
C ILE A 797 -5.03 52.31 20.48
N SER A 798 -5.15 53.19 19.48
CA SER A 798 -4.15 54.23 19.18
C SER A 798 -3.90 55.16 20.37
N ARG A 799 -4.96 55.62 21.03
CA ARG A 799 -4.87 56.45 22.26
C ARG A 799 -4.28 55.69 23.43
N PHE A 800 -4.64 54.42 23.61
CA PHE A 800 -4.09 53.57 24.67
C PHE A 800 -2.59 53.35 24.47
N MET A 801 -2.17 52.95 23.26
CA MET A 801 -0.77 52.69 22.96
C MET A 801 0.11 53.94 23.08
N ARG A 802 -0.35 55.11 22.59
CA ARG A 802 0.36 56.39 22.80
C ARG A 802 0.55 56.78 24.26
N ARG A 803 -0.35 56.35 25.16
CA ARG A 803 -0.26 56.68 26.59
C ARG A 803 0.51 55.66 27.42
N ARG A 804 0.36 54.37 27.11
CA ARG A 804 0.83 53.26 27.97
C ARG A 804 1.94 52.41 27.34
N ALA A 805 2.13 52.46 26.02
CA ALA A 805 3.06 51.60 25.30
C ALA A 805 3.72 52.31 24.09
N GLN A 806 4.28 53.51 24.33
CA GLN A 806 4.81 54.39 23.27
C GLN A 806 5.81 53.71 22.33
N LYS A 807 6.73 52.88 22.85
CA LYS A 807 7.73 52.17 22.03
C LYS A 807 7.10 51.22 21.01
N LEU A 808 6.02 50.55 21.41
CA LEU A 808 5.28 49.65 20.56
C LEU A 808 4.47 50.42 19.50
N PHE A 809 3.97 51.61 19.85
CA PHE A 809 3.34 52.51 18.90
C PHE A 809 4.34 53.00 17.84
N ASP A 810 5.52 53.49 18.26
CA ASP A 810 6.58 53.99 17.36
C ASP A 810 7.04 52.89 16.38
N TYR A 811 7.16 51.65 16.87
CA TYR A 811 7.44 50.46 16.05
C TYR A 811 6.41 50.23 14.93
N ILE A 812 5.11 50.39 15.23
CA ILE A 812 4.04 50.12 14.25
C ILE A 812 3.85 51.30 13.29
N ASP A 813 4.01 52.52 13.78
CA ASP A 813 3.75 53.75 13.01
C ASP A 813 4.90 54.11 12.06
N SER A 814 6.15 53.86 12.46
CA SER A 814 7.35 54.21 11.69
C SER A 814 8.40 53.09 11.72
N PRO A 815 8.14 51.94 11.05
CA PRO A 815 9.04 50.79 11.06
C PRO A 815 10.32 51.06 10.24
N ALA A 816 11.45 50.51 10.70
CA ALA A 816 12.69 50.54 9.94
C ALA A 816 12.63 49.62 8.70
N LYS A 817 13.35 49.98 7.63
CA LYS A 817 13.30 49.27 6.34
C LYS A 817 14.19 48.04 6.28
N ASP A 818 15.35 48.10 6.94
CA ASP A 818 16.32 47.03 7.18
C ASP A 818 17.08 47.29 8.50
N TRP A 819 17.86 46.31 8.98
CA TRP A 819 18.67 46.47 10.19
C TRP A 819 19.62 47.67 10.10
N SER A 820 20.22 47.89 8.93
CA SER A 820 21.17 48.99 8.71
C SER A 820 20.48 50.36 8.85
N SER A 821 19.26 50.51 8.35
CA SER A 821 18.44 51.71 8.47
C SER A 821 17.96 51.94 9.90
N PHE A 822 17.68 50.86 10.64
CA PHE A 822 17.38 50.92 12.07
C PHE A 822 18.59 51.42 12.85
N ASP A 823 19.78 50.83 12.63
CA ASP A 823 21.02 51.27 13.24
C ASP A 823 21.33 52.74 12.88
N LEU A 824 21.22 53.11 11.60
CA LEU A 824 21.42 54.48 11.12
C LEU A 824 20.42 55.47 11.74
N GLN A 825 19.17 55.04 11.97
CA GLN A 825 18.15 55.85 12.62
C GLN A 825 18.46 56.08 14.11
N VAL A 826 18.97 55.08 14.83
CA VAL A 826 19.45 55.24 16.22
C VAL A 826 20.65 56.19 16.27
N MET A 827 21.57 56.05 15.31
CA MET A 827 22.80 56.83 15.23
C MET A 827 22.57 58.27 14.74
N GLY A 828 21.54 58.51 13.92
CA GLY A 828 21.19 59.82 13.36
C GLY A 828 20.47 60.77 14.32
N GLN A 829 20.05 60.30 15.52
CA GLN A 829 19.26 61.09 16.48
C GLN A 829 20.01 62.32 17.04
N PHE A 830 21.35 62.38 16.89
CA PHE A 830 22.20 63.48 17.36
C PHE A 830 22.47 64.57 16.33
N LYS A 831 22.20 64.32 15.04
CA LYS A 831 22.48 65.28 13.96
C LYS A 831 21.47 66.43 13.87
N THR A 832 20.40 66.40 14.66
CA THR A 832 19.24 67.27 14.45
C THR A 832 19.13 68.44 15.45
N PHE A 833 19.86 68.45 16.58
CA PHE A 833 19.72 69.51 17.60
C PHE A 833 21.02 69.80 18.38
N GLY A 834 21.24 71.07 18.75
CA GLY A 834 22.31 71.51 19.66
C GLY A 834 21.92 71.37 21.15
N LEU A 835 22.91 71.30 22.03
CA LEU A 835 22.73 71.14 23.49
C LEU A 835 22.14 72.38 24.21
N PHE A 836 22.17 73.54 23.55
CA PHE A 836 21.68 74.82 24.07
C PHE A 836 20.87 75.53 22.98
N TRP A 837 20.01 76.48 23.36
CA TRP A 837 19.10 77.18 22.45
C TRP A 837 19.80 78.04 21.37
N ASP A 838 21.14 78.12 21.39
CA ASP A 838 21.95 78.86 20.41
C ASP A 838 23.19 78.07 19.93
N SER A 839 23.20 76.73 20.05
CA SER A 839 24.28 75.90 19.51
C SER A 839 23.89 75.15 18.23
N GLN A 840 24.82 75.08 17.28
CA GLN A 840 24.68 74.31 16.03
C GLN A 840 24.55 72.80 16.31
N PRO A 841 23.90 72.03 15.41
CA PRO A 841 23.81 70.58 15.53
C PRO A 841 25.20 69.92 15.62
N PHE A 842 25.29 68.83 16.37
CA PHE A 842 26.55 68.12 16.57
C PHE A 842 26.91 67.28 15.32
N GLU A 843 27.91 67.69 14.53
CA GLU A 843 28.49 66.87 13.46
C GLU A 843 29.55 65.91 14.02
N LEU A 844 29.09 64.84 14.69
CA LEU A 844 29.97 63.78 15.16
C LEU A 844 30.21 62.74 14.04
N ASN A 845 31.42 62.64 13.49
CA ASN A 845 31.81 61.58 12.52
C ASN A 845 32.35 60.32 13.22
N VAL A 846 31.65 59.85 14.26
CA VAL A 846 31.92 58.60 15.01
C VAL A 846 32.10 57.41 14.10
N TYR A 847 31.31 57.37 13.04
CA TYR A 847 31.40 56.33 12.04
C TYR A 847 32.75 56.33 11.29
N GLN A 848 33.29 57.50 10.94
CA GLN A 848 34.55 57.55 10.19
C GLN A 848 35.70 57.08 11.06
N LEU A 849 35.79 57.57 12.31
CA LEU A 849 36.86 57.16 13.24
C LEU A 849 36.78 55.67 13.61
N ARG A 850 35.59 55.12 13.90
CA ARG A 850 35.41 53.67 14.17
C ARG A 850 35.63 52.80 12.92
N ALA A 851 35.24 53.28 11.74
CA ALA A 851 35.52 52.58 10.48
C ALA A 851 37.02 52.58 10.15
N PHE A 852 37.73 53.67 10.47
CA PHE A 852 39.19 53.73 10.33
C PHE A 852 39.91 52.87 11.36
N GLU A 853 39.47 52.84 12.62
CA GLU A 853 39.96 51.90 13.65
C GLU A 853 39.81 50.45 13.17
N TRP A 854 38.63 50.07 12.68
CA TRP A 854 38.40 48.73 12.14
C TRP A 854 39.28 48.44 10.92
N ALA A 855 39.36 49.38 9.96
CA ALA A 855 40.15 49.20 8.75
C ALA A 855 41.65 49.06 9.07
N VAL A 856 42.18 49.88 9.98
CA VAL A 856 43.56 49.78 10.45
C VAL A 856 43.77 48.45 11.16
N SER A 857 42.91 48.06 12.10
CA SER A 857 43.01 46.79 12.82
C SER A 857 42.97 45.57 11.89
N MET A 858 42.15 45.61 10.84
CA MET A 858 41.98 44.49 9.90
C MET A 858 43.11 44.39 8.87
N PHE A 859 43.71 45.52 8.48
CA PHE A 859 44.66 45.58 7.35
C PHE A 859 46.09 45.95 7.76
N GLN A 860 46.37 46.26 9.03
CA GLN A 860 47.71 46.61 9.51
C GLN A 860 48.77 45.51 9.26
N ASP A 861 48.37 44.24 9.25
CA ASP A 861 49.27 43.10 9.01
C ASP A 861 49.53 42.85 7.51
N SER A 862 48.90 43.61 6.61
CA SER A 862 49.05 43.46 5.15
C SER A 862 50.08 44.46 4.60
N PRO A 863 51.29 44.02 4.18
CA PRO A 863 52.35 44.94 3.74
C PRO A 863 51.96 45.82 2.55
N SER A 864 51.07 45.31 1.68
CA SER A 864 50.56 46.06 0.52
C SER A 864 49.57 47.16 0.90
N MET A 865 48.92 47.09 2.06
CA MET A 865 47.94 48.07 2.52
C MET A 865 48.56 49.20 3.36
N ILE A 866 49.75 48.99 3.93
CA ILE A 866 50.43 49.97 4.79
C ILE A 866 50.58 51.36 4.12
N PRO A 867 51.04 51.50 2.86
CA PRO A 867 51.17 52.83 2.24
C PRO A 867 49.84 53.56 2.07
N HIS A 868 48.75 52.80 1.85
CA HIS A 868 47.40 53.36 1.73
C HIS A 868 46.88 53.85 3.09
N LEU A 869 47.08 53.05 4.15
CA LEU A 869 46.73 53.44 5.51
C LEU A 869 47.53 54.68 5.95
N GLN A 870 48.82 54.76 5.65
CA GLN A 870 49.67 55.92 5.94
C GLN A 870 49.14 57.21 5.29
N ASN A 871 48.80 57.14 4.00
CA ASN A 871 48.26 58.29 3.27
C ASN A 871 46.93 58.79 3.84
N VAL A 872 46.05 57.87 4.24
CA VAL A 872 44.74 58.23 4.81
C VAL A 872 44.89 58.79 6.22
N LEU A 873 45.68 58.14 7.08
CA LEU A 873 45.89 58.59 8.45
C LEU A 873 46.63 59.93 8.52
N GLY A 874 47.49 60.24 7.55
CA GLY A 874 48.16 61.55 7.44
C GLY A 874 47.24 62.73 7.13
N THR A 875 45.96 62.47 6.83
CA THR A 875 44.94 63.52 6.67
C THR A 875 44.23 63.88 7.97
N ILE A 876 44.50 63.15 9.07
CA ILE A 876 43.90 63.34 10.39
C ILE A 876 44.99 63.88 11.35
N PRO A 877 44.68 64.82 12.27
CA PRO A 877 45.66 65.32 13.23
C PRO A 877 46.28 64.18 14.07
N SER A 878 47.58 64.23 14.31
CA SER A 878 48.31 63.05 14.80
C SER A 878 47.91 62.59 16.20
N SER A 879 47.53 63.52 17.07
CA SER A 879 47.03 63.22 18.42
C SER A 879 45.68 62.50 18.39
N GLU A 880 44.82 62.80 17.41
CA GLU A 880 43.52 62.17 17.22
C GLU A 880 43.66 60.72 16.75
N VAL A 881 44.60 60.46 15.83
CA VAL A 881 44.91 59.12 15.34
C VAL A 881 45.42 58.24 16.49
N MET A 882 46.35 58.76 17.31
CA MET A 882 46.88 58.00 18.45
C MET A 882 45.81 57.68 19.49
N ALA A 883 44.98 58.66 19.86
CA ALA A 883 43.98 58.47 20.90
C ALA A 883 42.75 57.66 20.44
N ALA A 884 42.20 57.93 19.25
CA ALA A 884 40.92 57.35 18.81
C ALA A 884 41.04 56.17 17.84
N ILE A 885 42.15 56.01 17.12
CA ILE A 885 42.35 54.91 16.15
C ILE A 885 43.29 53.84 16.73
N PHE A 886 44.38 54.22 17.39
CA PHE A 886 45.28 53.28 18.07
C PHE A 886 44.93 53.03 19.54
N ASN A 887 43.99 53.79 20.10
CA ASN A 887 43.50 53.67 21.48
C ASN A 887 44.56 54.00 22.56
N ASP A 888 45.56 54.83 22.24
CA ASP A 888 46.68 55.21 23.11
C ASP A 888 46.45 56.61 23.72
N TRP A 889 45.49 56.71 24.66
CA TRP A 889 44.96 57.98 25.19
C TRP A 889 45.96 58.89 25.91
N GLY A 890 47.04 58.34 26.48
CA GLY A 890 48.08 59.12 27.17
C GLY A 890 48.77 60.14 26.27
N TYR A 891 48.76 59.92 24.95
CA TYR A 891 49.38 60.80 23.96
C TYR A 891 48.42 61.84 23.37
N MET A 892 47.17 61.90 23.83
CA MET A 892 46.25 62.99 23.46
C MET A 892 46.81 64.37 23.86
N TRP A 893 47.60 64.42 24.93
CA TRP A 893 48.16 65.63 25.52
C TRP A 893 49.63 65.88 25.16
N GLY A 894 50.28 64.96 24.45
CA GLY A 894 51.68 65.05 24.07
C GLY A 894 51.88 65.57 22.64
N GLU A 895 53.08 66.06 22.33
CA GLU A 895 53.45 66.36 20.94
C GLU A 895 53.65 65.05 20.15
N VAL A 896 52.65 64.69 19.33
CA VAL A 896 52.69 63.55 18.41
C VAL A 896 52.94 64.03 16.99
N SER A 897 53.92 63.44 16.31
CA SER A 897 54.28 63.72 14.93
C SER A 897 53.76 62.66 13.95
N MET A 898 53.71 62.95 12.65
CA MET A 898 53.31 61.95 11.65
C MET A 898 54.27 60.75 11.58
N SER A 899 55.57 60.96 11.86
CA SER A 899 56.55 59.88 11.98
C SER A 899 56.23 58.91 13.12
N ASP A 900 55.56 59.37 14.17
CA ASP A 900 55.13 58.51 15.28
C ASP A 900 54.01 57.57 14.84
N ILE A 901 53.06 58.03 14.02
CA ILE A 901 52.00 57.21 13.42
C ILE A 901 52.59 56.17 12.47
N GLU A 902 53.53 56.58 11.62
CA GLU A 902 54.18 55.65 10.69
C GLU A 902 54.96 54.55 11.42
N LEU A 903 55.68 54.91 12.50
CA LEU A 903 56.38 53.96 13.34
C LEU A 903 55.41 53.02 14.07
N ARG A 904 54.30 53.57 14.61
CA ARG A 904 53.24 52.81 15.28
C ARG A 904 52.54 51.79 14.38
N LEU A 905 52.40 52.08 13.08
CA LEU A 905 51.85 51.17 12.07
C LEU A 905 52.82 50.07 11.65
N ARG A 906 54.12 50.39 11.53
CA ARG A 906 55.13 49.45 11.01
C ARG A 906 55.69 48.53 12.08
N ASP A 907 56.00 49.06 13.26
CA ASP A 907 56.55 48.32 14.38
C ASP A 907 56.06 48.93 15.71
N PRO A 908 54.92 48.42 16.21
CA PRO A 908 54.34 48.87 17.49
C PRO A 908 55.32 48.78 18.66
N GLY A 909 56.23 47.79 18.66
CA GLY A 909 57.19 47.57 19.71
C GLY A 909 58.35 48.57 19.69
N ALA A 910 58.84 48.92 18.49
CA ALA A 910 59.85 49.96 18.32
C ALA A 910 59.30 51.35 18.64
N PHE A 911 58.03 51.63 18.28
CA PHE A 911 57.35 52.85 18.70
C PHE A 911 57.33 53.00 20.22
N LEU A 912 56.83 51.98 20.94
CA LEU A 912 56.76 52.01 22.41
C LEU A 912 58.16 52.24 23.04
N LYS A 913 59.20 51.57 22.51
CA LYS A 913 60.59 51.76 22.98
C LYS A 913 61.13 53.16 22.71
N SER A 914 60.80 53.77 21.56
CA SER A 914 61.30 55.10 21.19
C SER A 914 60.80 56.21 22.14
N LYS A 915 59.57 56.06 22.67
CA LYS A 915 58.96 57.00 23.62
C LYS A 915 59.27 56.66 25.08
N LEU A 916 59.76 55.45 25.39
CA LEU A 916 60.24 55.07 26.73
C LEU A 916 61.55 55.78 27.13
N THR A 917 62.41 56.16 26.18
CA THR A 917 63.67 56.89 26.45
C THR A 917 63.55 58.42 26.40
N ALA A 918 62.41 58.95 25.96
CA ALA A 918 62.14 60.37 25.87
C ALA A 918 60.92 60.73 26.77
N GLN A 919 61.21 61.21 27.98
CA GLN A 919 60.26 61.71 29.00
C GLN A 919 59.17 60.71 29.45
N MET A 920 59.43 60.05 30.59
CA MET A 920 58.48 59.20 31.33
C MET A 920 57.26 59.95 31.93
N ASP A 921 57.09 61.25 31.67
CA ASP A 921 55.97 62.04 32.23
C ASP A 921 54.65 61.93 31.43
N PHE A 922 54.64 61.28 30.25
CA PHE A 922 53.43 61.17 29.40
C PHE A 922 52.67 59.84 29.53
N MET A 923 53.28 58.79 30.09
CA MET A 923 52.60 57.48 30.25
C MET A 923 51.75 57.35 31.52
N GLU A 924 51.77 58.35 32.41
CA GLU A 924 50.86 58.48 33.56
C GLU A 924 50.02 59.79 33.50
N GLY A 925 49.77 60.32 32.30
CA GLY A 925 48.82 61.42 32.14
C GLY A 925 47.41 60.97 32.60
N PRO A 926 46.71 61.73 33.45
CA PRO A 926 45.36 61.35 33.87
C PRO A 926 44.44 61.28 32.65
N GLY A 927 43.51 60.32 32.67
CA GLY A 927 42.38 60.34 31.75
C GLY A 927 41.65 61.69 31.83
N PRO A 928 41.10 62.20 30.72
CA PRO A 928 40.54 63.55 30.65
C PRO A 928 39.48 63.80 31.74
N ASN A 929 39.64 64.86 32.55
CA ASN A 929 38.66 65.27 33.57
C ASN A 929 37.93 66.53 33.11
N PHE A 930 36.60 66.62 33.32
CA PHE A 930 35.72 67.73 32.90
C PHE A 930 36.20 69.16 33.20
N ARG A 931 37.19 69.33 34.09
CA ARG A 931 37.74 70.64 34.47
C ARG A 931 38.98 71.07 33.66
N ASP A 932 39.55 70.20 32.83
CA ASP A 932 40.78 70.48 32.10
C ASP A 932 40.54 71.41 30.90
N LEU A 933 41.34 72.46 30.79
CA LEU A 933 41.13 73.59 29.88
C LEU A 933 40.94 73.24 28.38
N PRO A 934 41.60 72.20 27.82
CA PRO A 934 41.38 71.80 26.43
C PRO A 934 40.02 71.14 26.16
N LEU A 935 39.32 70.65 27.18
CA LEU A 935 37.97 70.07 27.04
C LEU A 935 36.87 71.14 26.92
N TYR A 936 37.23 72.43 26.93
CA TYR A 936 36.32 73.52 26.60
C TYR A 936 36.35 73.89 25.11
N THR A 937 37.20 73.23 24.31
CA THR A 937 37.14 73.31 22.85
C THR A 937 36.13 72.30 22.30
N ARG A 938 35.59 72.59 21.10
CA ARG A 938 34.59 71.76 20.43
C ARG A 938 35.10 70.34 20.18
N GLU A 939 36.38 70.23 19.86
CA GLU A 939 37.10 69.00 19.57
C GLU A 939 37.29 68.17 20.86
N GLY A 940 37.68 68.80 21.98
CA GLY A 940 37.88 68.13 23.27
C GLY A 940 36.61 67.48 23.85
N ILE A 941 35.45 68.16 23.77
CA ILE A 941 34.15 67.60 24.20
C ILE A 941 33.75 66.40 23.34
N THR A 942 34.06 66.45 22.04
CA THR A 942 33.82 65.36 21.10
C THR A 942 34.63 64.12 21.47
N PHE A 943 35.91 64.28 21.81
CA PHE A 943 36.80 63.19 22.22
C PHE A 943 36.39 62.51 23.54
N LEU A 944 35.91 63.27 24.53
CA LEU A 944 35.41 62.71 25.79
C LEU A 944 34.22 61.75 25.57
N PHE A 945 33.40 62.03 24.55
CA PHE A 945 32.25 61.21 24.17
C PHE A 945 32.67 59.82 23.64
N TYR A 946 33.86 59.67 23.02
CA TYR A 946 34.43 58.38 22.58
C TYR A 946 35.17 57.61 23.69
N HIS A 947 35.59 58.28 24.77
CA HIS A 947 36.27 57.60 25.88
C HIS A 947 35.26 56.95 26.84
N ILE A 948 34.10 57.59 27.05
CA ILE A 948 33.05 57.12 27.98
C ILE A 948 32.14 56.03 27.34
N TYR A 949 32.20 55.85 26.01
CA TYR A 949 31.41 54.89 25.22
C TYR A 949 32.23 54.24 24.11
#